data_AF-A0A0T1WY11-F1
#
_entry.id   AF-A0A0T1WY11-F1
#
_cell.length_a   1.000
_cell.length_b   1.000
_cell.length_c   1.000
_cell.angle_alpha   90.00
_cell.angle_beta   90.00
_cell.angle_gamma   90.00
#
_symmetry.space_group_name_H-M   'P 1'
#
loop_
_entity.id
_entity.type
_entity.pdbx_description
1 polymer ?
#
loop_
_entity_poly.entity_id
_entity_poly.type
_entity_poly.pdbx_seq_one_letter_code
_entity_poly.pdbx_strand_id
1 'polypeptide(L)'
;MPPDVGPFNPPSYAVSETAPAIAEISRTAGRDEVVSMTGVALADQCAFTIFSQAAGAQHGAVTSVAPLVADDTAATLLLPVTLPAWSMYLIWPSRGADHGKAIAINRTEAWWTGPEKGVPGEAVSVYGRNLAHANGKTRSHVYIKPTGRPGWYLRPRSVNPFRVEFQIPDLPAATYEVWMHNGHGGRYGWSGPLKLEILAKSPWAGQDQNVVDVTRFGAIGNGVVDDTHAVEQALEAAGNSAPATIYFPKGDFRISATLHAPAEVTWRGAGMDETKIRLARVIKESMIVSPGDNVRFQNLTLVGDGKTDGHPVVSLSSARDIRFEAMRIDAWGGPALDAQDVRGLSIYASELVENGSFYGTSRQVFFIDNKFRMTRYGESVVALWGGSDFSMIGNELTNADESRDDGHGIGRFFVGQAHFGSLRNLYWERNVSRNAAPHDCDKVDCNKGEQICFEIVGSQLIDRFIRASATTVTFGALPNRGEQIKSGLDLVIVGGRGAGQHRHIVSTSGFRVVLERAWNVIPDKTSRFALAATASRAAIYDNAFQGRDSYAQHDSDSTGVLLYGNVYDVVVDSNNISRMRHGMMTVALDSTRGLSPFFLQYSNNRVSQSNSGLYVGTTFADSGVAGIWGGLGNVYRGNIFEDIAYIGVEYETWDHSGSDYNGTVFDRNRFDGVRYGFVDAYKLMWTHDGRFESGPRSGRSRRINTVLHGNKFSRGATRLEGSMGFLTMHPDNTWLNIGSRWTDFSGGNAGPPL
;
A
#
# COMPACT_ATOMS: atom_id res chain seq x y z
N MET A 1 3.05 18.89 -22.37
CA MET A 1 1.74 18.29 -22.67
C MET A 1 1.63 18.02 -24.15
N PRO A 2 0.87 17.01 -24.58
CA PRO A 2 0.56 16.79 -26.00
C PRO A 2 -0.14 18.00 -26.61
N PRO A 3 -0.01 18.26 -27.92
CA PRO A 3 -0.65 19.38 -28.60
C PRO A 3 -2.14 19.13 -28.92
N ASP A 4 -2.58 17.88 -28.98
CA ASP A 4 -3.90 17.41 -29.43
C ASP A 4 -4.93 17.22 -28.30
N VAL A 5 -4.79 17.96 -27.21
CA VAL A 5 -5.64 17.75 -26.03
C VAL A 5 -7.05 18.29 -26.28
N GLY A 6 -8.03 17.40 -26.17
CA GLY A 6 -9.45 17.74 -26.30
C GLY A 6 -9.90 18.81 -25.27
N PRO A 7 -10.98 19.55 -25.58
CA PRO A 7 -11.47 20.61 -24.71
C PRO A 7 -11.94 20.03 -23.37
N PHE A 8 -11.54 20.68 -22.28
CA PHE A 8 -12.20 20.55 -20.97
C PHE A 8 -12.32 21.96 -20.42
N ASN A 9 -13.55 22.49 -20.48
CA ASN A 9 -13.82 23.91 -20.33
C ASN A 9 -14.73 24.12 -19.10
N PRO A 10 -14.21 23.92 -17.89
CA PRO A 10 -14.97 24.20 -16.68
C PRO A 10 -15.27 25.71 -16.60
N PRO A 11 -16.38 26.09 -15.94
CA PRO A 11 -16.58 27.48 -15.55
C PRO A 11 -15.42 27.96 -14.66
N SER A 12 -15.17 29.27 -14.70
CA SER A 12 -14.23 29.93 -13.80
C SER A 12 -15.00 30.67 -12.73
N TYR A 13 -14.68 30.38 -11.47
CA TYR A 13 -15.21 31.08 -10.31
C TYR A 13 -14.05 31.79 -9.60
N ALA A 14 -14.28 33.04 -9.19
CA ALA A 14 -13.35 33.73 -8.31
C ALA A 14 -13.31 33.00 -6.96
N VAL A 15 -12.12 32.67 -6.48
CA VAL A 15 -11.94 32.07 -5.16
C VAL A 15 -12.08 33.16 -4.11
N SER A 16 -13.04 33.02 -3.20
CA SER A 16 -13.22 33.93 -2.07
C SER A 16 -12.54 33.36 -0.82
N GLU A 17 -11.83 34.19 -0.06
CA GLU A 17 -11.18 33.79 1.19
C GLU A 17 -12.19 33.43 2.30
N THR A 18 -13.43 33.95 2.20
CA THR A 18 -14.53 33.65 3.13
C THR A 18 -15.38 32.47 2.69
N ALA A 19 -15.11 31.90 1.50
CA ALA A 19 -15.82 30.72 1.03
C ALA A 19 -15.42 29.46 1.81
N PRO A 20 -16.31 28.45 1.88
CA PRO A 20 -15.94 27.11 2.30
C PRO A 20 -14.73 26.58 1.52
N ALA A 21 -13.90 25.74 2.13
CA ALA A 21 -12.74 25.16 1.47
C ALA A 21 -12.51 23.70 1.86
N ILE A 22 -12.16 22.87 0.87
CA ILE A 22 -11.85 21.45 1.07
C ILE A 22 -10.36 21.31 1.39
N ALA A 23 -10.05 20.60 2.47
CA ALA A 23 -8.69 20.28 2.90
C ALA A 23 -8.19 19.00 2.22
N GLU A 24 -8.98 17.91 2.27
CA GLU A 24 -8.69 16.62 1.64
C GLU A 24 -10.01 15.92 1.24
N ILE A 25 -9.97 15.03 0.23
CA ILE A 25 -11.17 14.40 -0.34
C ILE A 25 -10.85 13.00 -0.89
N SER A 26 -11.79 12.06 -0.80
CA SER A 26 -11.69 10.76 -1.50
C SER A 26 -11.52 10.98 -3.00
N ARG A 27 -10.55 10.30 -3.60
CA ARG A 27 -10.00 10.70 -4.92
C ARG A 27 -10.59 9.94 -6.10
N THR A 28 -11.34 8.87 -5.83
CA THR A 28 -11.93 7.99 -6.86
C THR A 28 -13.37 7.68 -6.47
N ALA A 29 -14.32 8.01 -7.35
CA ALA A 29 -15.73 7.68 -7.18
C ALA A 29 -16.50 7.76 -8.50
N GLY A 30 -17.33 6.76 -8.78
CA GLY A 30 -18.30 6.78 -9.87
C GLY A 30 -19.48 7.73 -9.59
N ARG A 31 -20.35 7.91 -10.58
CA ARG A 31 -21.67 8.49 -10.32
C ARG A 31 -22.46 7.56 -9.38
N ASP A 32 -23.38 8.11 -8.60
CA ASP A 32 -24.11 7.41 -7.54
C ASP A 32 -23.23 6.92 -6.38
N GLU A 33 -21.94 7.28 -6.32
CA GLU A 33 -21.07 6.94 -5.20
C GLU A 33 -20.96 8.09 -4.21
N VAL A 34 -20.74 7.75 -2.95
CA VAL A 34 -20.52 8.73 -1.90
C VAL A 34 -19.05 9.08 -1.80
N VAL A 35 -18.74 10.38 -1.84
CA VAL A 35 -17.42 10.95 -1.61
C VAL A 35 -17.36 11.54 -0.21
N SER A 36 -16.25 11.34 0.50
CA SER A 36 -16.01 11.96 1.80
C SER A 36 -14.88 12.98 1.72
N MET A 37 -14.96 14.04 2.52
CA MET A 37 -13.99 15.12 2.54
C MET A 37 -13.88 15.78 3.90
N THR A 38 -12.75 16.43 4.13
CA THR A 38 -12.54 17.35 5.25
C THR A 38 -12.35 18.76 4.75
N GLY A 39 -12.54 19.75 5.60
CA GLY A 39 -12.43 21.15 5.20
C GLY A 39 -12.76 22.14 6.30
N VAL A 40 -13.16 23.33 5.87
CA VAL A 40 -13.57 24.43 6.74
C VAL A 40 -14.85 25.04 6.21
N ALA A 41 -15.76 25.40 7.13
CA ALA A 41 -17.07 25.95 6.82
C ALA A 41 -17.87 25.05 5.84
N LEU A 42 -17.75 23.73 5.96
CA LEU A 42 -18.47 22.77 5.13
C LEU A 42 -19.92 22.54 5.58
N ALA A 43 -20.26 22.93 6.81
CA ALA A 43 -21.62 22.98 7.34
C ALA A 43 -22.34 24.29 6.91
N ASP A 44 -23.60 24.40 7.33
CA ASP A 44 -24.45 25.60 7.26
C ASP A 44 -24.44 26.33 5.90
N GLN A 45 -25.39 25.97 5.04
CA GLN A 45 -25.60 26.58 3.71
C GLN A 45 -24.44 26.38 2.73
N CYS A 46 -23.51 25.47 3.01
CA CYS A 46 -22.53 25.00 2.02
C CYS A 46 -23.22 24.08 0.99
N ALA A 47 -22.97 24.34 -0.28
CA ALA A 47 -23.30 23.45 -1.39
C ALA A 47 -22.03 23.12 -2.19
N PHE A 48 -22.06 22.01 -2.93
CA PHE A 48 -20.97 21.58 -3.77
C PHE A 48 -21.36 21.67 -5.23
N THR A 49 -20.69 22.56 -5.96
CA THR A 49 -20.82 22.69 -7.41
C THR A 49 -19.89 21.69 -8.07
N ILE A 50 -20.45 20.79 -8.89
CA ILE A 50 -19.72 19.74 -9.60
C ILE A 50 -19.75 20.05 -11.09
N PHE A 51 -18.57 20.20 -11.70
CA PHE A 51 -18.43 20.18 -13.15
C PHE A 51 -18.00 18.79 -13.62
N SER A 52 -18.63 18.32 -14.67
CA SER A 52 -18.28 17.08 -15.35
C SER A 52 -18.41 17.23 -16.87
N GLN A 53 -17.64 16.46 -17.62
CA GLN A 53 -17.70 16.48 -19.08
C GLN A 53 -17.38 15.09 -19.61
N ALA A 54 -18.31 14.50 -20.35
CA ALA A 54 -18.09 13.23 -21.01
C ALA A 54 -16.86 13.30 -21.94
N ALA A 55 -16.14 12.18 -22.08
CA ALA A 55 -14.99 12.10 -22.96
C ALA A 55 -15.39 12.46 -24.40
N GLY A 56 -14.66 13.39 -25.02
CA GLY A 56 -14.91 13.87 -26.38
C GLY A 56 -16.08 14.86 -26.53
N ALA A 57 -16.85 15.14 -25.48
CA ALA A 57 -17.89 16.18 -25.54
C ALA A 57 -17.27 17.57 -25.71
N GLN A 58 -17.96 18.49 -26.39
CA GLN A 58 -17.50 19.88 -26.57
C GLN A 58 -17.81 20.78 -25.36
N HIS A 59 -18.88 20.46 -24.62
CA HIS A 59 -19.34 21.18 -23.45
C HIS A 59 -19.56 20.22 -22.28
N GLY A 60 -19.27 20.69 -21.06
CA GLY A 60 -19.61 19.98 -19.83
C GLY A 60 -20.89 20.48 -19.19
N ALA A 61 -21.28 19.85 -18.08
CA ALA A 61 -22.43 20.21 -17.27
C ALA A 61 -22.00 20.56 -15.85
N VAL A 62 -22.73 21.49 -15.24
CA VAL A 62 -22.57 21.92 -13.85
C VAL A 62 -23.82 21.49 -13.07
N THR A 63 -23.62 20.79 -11.97
CA THR A 63 -24.68 20.40 -11.05
C THR A 63 -24.30 20.83 -9.65
N SER A 64 -25.22 21.48 -8.92
CA SER A 64 -25.04 21.81 -7.51
C SER A 64 -25.77 20.79 -6.64
N VAL A 65 -25.13 20.36 -5.57
CA VAL A 65 -25.66 19.37 -4.62
C VAL A 65 -25.38 19.80 -3.18
N ALA A 66 -26.33 19.54 -2.29
CA ALA A 66 -26.12 19.69 -0.86
C ALA A 66 -25.28 18.52 -0.32
N PRO A 67 -24.51 18.71 0.76
CA PRO A 67 -23.92 17.58 1.48
C PRO A 67 -25.00 16.63 1.99
N LEU A 68 -24.67 15.35 2.10
CA LEU A 68 -25.48 14.36 2.79
C LEU A 68 -25.45 14.61 4.31
N VAL A 69 -24.25 14.75 4.84
CA VAL A 69 -23.95 15.17 6.22
C VAL A 69 -22.74 16.09 6.18
N ALA A 70 -22.72 17.08 7.06
CA ALA A 70 -21.60 18.00 7.20
C ALA A 70 -21.53 18.57 8.62
N ASP A 71 -20.32 18.86 9.07
CA ASP A 71 -20.01 19.62 10.28
C ASP A 71 -18.81 20.55 10.05
N ASP A 72 -18.23 21.07 11.14
CA ASP A 72 -17.08 21.97 11.08
C ASP A 72 -15.81 21.33 10.51
N THR A 73 -15.73 19.99 10.46
CA THR A 73 -14.54 19.24 10.04
C THR A 73 -14.73 18.50 8.73
N ALA A 74 -15.86 17.81 8.54
CA ALA A 74 -16.07 16.90 7.43
C ALA A 74 -17.41 17.11 6.74
N ALA A 75 -17.49 16.69 5.48
CA ALA A 75 -18.73 16.56 4.74
C ALA A 75 -18.69 15.31 3.85
N THR A 76 -19.87 14.79 3.51
CA THR A 76 -20.01 13.73 2.51
C THR A 76 -20.98 14.12 1.41
N LEU A 77 -20.79 13.57 0.22
CA LEU A 77 -21.51 13.96 -0.98
C LEU A 77 -21.90 12.74 -1.82
N LEU A 78 -23.20 12.60 -2.11
CA LEU A 78 -23.66 11.63 -3.12
C LEU A 78 -23.50 12.24 -4.50
N LEU A 79 -22.67 11.62 -5.34
CA LEU A 79 -22.50 12.06 -6.73
C LEU A 79 -23.76 11.75 -7.54
N PRO A 80 -24.39 12.73 -8.23
CA PRO A 80 -25.63 12.49 -8.97
C PRO A 80 -25.50 11.42 -10.05
N VAL A 81 -26.53 10.57 -10.17
CA VAL A 81 -26.66 9.56 -11.23
C VAL A 81 -26.62 10.15 -12.65
N THR A 82 -26.91 11.44 -12.79
CA THR A 82 -26.89 12.18 -14.06
C THR A 82 -25.48 12.53 -14.53
N LEU A 83 -24.47 12.43 -13.67
CA LEU A 83 -23.08 12.67 -14.07
C LEU A 83 -22.62 11.61 -15.09
N PRO A 84 -21.76 11.97 -16.07
CA PRO A 84 -21.09 11.00 -16.92
C PRO A 84 -20.24 10.03 -16.09
N ALA A 85 -20.48 8.73 -16.23
CA ALA A 85 -19.81 7.70 -15.42
C ALA A 85 -18.28 7.80 -15.51
N TRP A 86 -17.61 7.74 -14.35
CA TRP A 86 -16.15 7.72 -14.22
C TRP A 86 -15.40 8.86 -14.93
N SER A 87 -16.08 9.97 -15.23
CA SER A 87 -15.42 11.19 -15.69
C SER A 87 -14.56 11.80 -14.59
N MET A 88 -13.60 12.63 -14.98
CA MET A 88 -13.02 13.61 -14.06
C MET A 88 -14.13 14.57 -13.61
N TYR A 89 -14.23 14.76 -12.30
CA TYR A 89 -15.14 15.73 -11.69
C TYR A 89 -14.34 16.82 -11.01
N LEU A 90 -14.69 18.08 -11.26
CA LEU A 90 -14.20 19.21 -10.47
C LEU A 90 -15.28 19.62 -9.48
N ILE A 91 -14.90 19.68 -8.20
CA ILE A 91 -15.82 19.95 -7.10
C ILE A 91 -15.39 21.26 -6.44
N TRP A 92 -16.26 22.26 -6.44
CA TRP A 92 -16.11 23.51 -5.69
C TRP A 92 -17.05 23.50 -4.50
N PRO A 93 -16.55 23.68 -3.27
CA PRO A 93 -17.41 24.04 -2.17
C PRO A 93 -17.86 25.51 -2.35
N SER A 94 -19.10 25.82 -2.02
CA SER A 94 -19.70 27.14 -2.29
C SER A 94 -20.70 27.54 -1.22
N ARG A 95 -20.85 28.84 -0.99
CA ARG A 95 -21.90 29.42 -0.14
C ARG A 95 -22.50 30.61 -0.87
N GLY A 96 -23.74 30.47 -1.35
CA GLY A 96 -24.34 31.47 -2.23
C GLY A 96 -23.52 31.65 -3.51
N ALA A 97 -23.06 32.88 -3.79
CA ALA A 97 -22.22 33.18 -4.95
C ALA A 97 -20.70 32.93 -4.70
N ASP A 98 -20.30 32.76 -3.44
CA ASP A 98 -18.90 32.57 -3.07
C ASP A 98 -18.45 31.14 -3.30
N HIS A 99 -17.30 30.96 -3.97
CA HIS A 99 -16.72 29.65 -4.28
C HIS A 99 -15.34 29.50 -3.65
N GLY A 100 -15.08 28.32 -3.09
CA GLY A 100 -13.75 27.89 -2.69
C GLY A 100 -12.93 27.39 -3.87
N LYS A 101 -11.74 26.87 -3.59
CA LYS A 101 -10.90 26.25 -4.63
C LYS A 101 -11.49 24.92 -5.09
N ALA A 102 -11.48 24.67 -6.40
CA ALA A 102 -11.86 23.38 -6.99
C ALA A 102 -10.89 22.27 -6.58
N ILE A 103 -11.42 21.08 -6.29
CA ILE A 103 -10.62 19.85 -6.22
C ILE A 103 -11.10 18.86 -7.27
N ALA A 104 -10.15 18.21 -7.94
CA ALA A 104 -10.41 17.17 -8.91
C ALA A 104 -10.46 15.79 -8.24
N ILE A 105 -11.47 15.00 -8.58
CA ILE A 105 -11.52 13.55 -8.34
C ILE A 105 -11.63 12.82 -9.68
N ASN A 106 -11.26 11.54 -9.71
CA ASN A 106 -11.08 10.73 -10.93
C ASN A 106 -10.05 11.28 -11.93
N ARG A 107 -9.29 12.32 -11.54
CA ARG A 107 -8.15 12.79 -12.33
C ARG A 107 -7.06 11.73 -12.32
N THR A 108 -6.39 11.53 -13.44
CA THR A 108 -5.21 10.66 -13.51
C THR A 108 -4.12 11.17 -12.57
N GLU A 109 -3.64 10.28 -11.71
CA GLU A 109 -2.58 10.55 -10.74
C GLU A 109 -1.46 9.53 -10.95
N ALA A 110 -0.44 9.92 -11.72
CA ALA A 110 0.77 9.15 -11.90
C ALA A 110 1.70 9.41 -10.71
N TRP A 111 2.07 8.36 -9.98
CA TRP A 111 2.86 8.47 -8.75
C TRP A 111 4.34 8.23 -9.00
N TRP A 112 4.69 7.19 -9.77
CA TRP A 112 6.07 6.81 -10.04
C TRP A 112 6.20 5.94 -11.29
N THR A 113 7.43 5.85 -11.81
CA THR A 113 7.81 5.02 -12.95
C THR A 113 8.80 3.95 -12.48
N GLY A 114 8.60 2.71 -12.92
CA GLY A 114 9.40 1.57 -12.52
C GLY A 114 9.55 0.54 -13.63
N PRO A 115 10.77 0.10 -13.97
CA PRO A 115 12.04 0.72 -13.61
C PRO A 115 12.15 2.18 -14.08
N GLU A 116 12.83 3.05 -13.33
CA GLU A 116 13.01 4.47 -13.67
C GLU A 116 14.03 4.73 -14.80
N LYS A 117 14.77 3.69 -15.20
CA LYS A 117 15.74 3.69 -16.30
C LYS A 117 15.71 2.36 -17.05
N GLY A 118 16.05 2.39 -18.34
CA GLY A 118 16.15 1.19 -19.17
C GLY A 118 16.57 1.51 -20.60
N VAL A 119 16.72 0.48 -21.43
CA VAL A 119 17.04 0.62 -22.87
C VAL A 119 15.81 0.41 -23.76
N PRO A 120 15.83 0.89 -25.02
CA PRO A 120 14.75 0.60 -25.98
C PRO A 120 14.36 -0.88 -26.03
N GLY A 121 13.05 -1.14 -26.04
CA GLY A 121 12.46 -2.48 -26.04
C GLY A 121 12.14 -3.06 -24.66
N GLU A 122 12.80 -2.60 -23.59
CA GLU A 122 12.50 -3.04 -22.22
C GLU A 122 11.13 -2.54 -21.74
N ALA A 123 10.51 -3.30 -20.84
CA ALA A 123 9.21 -2.95 -20.25
C ALA A 123 9.39 -1.98 -19.08
N VAL A 124 8.53 -0.97 -19.03
CA VAL A 124 8.42 0.00 -17.93
C VAL A 124 6.95 0.15 -17.57
N SER A 125 6.68 0.35 -16.29
CA SER A 125 5.34 0.63 -15.77
C SER A 125 5.26 2.04 -15.17
N VAL A 126 4.12 2.71 -15.39
CA VAL A 126 3.68 3.80 -14.51
C VAL A 126 2.68 3.26 -13.52
N TYR A 127 2.89 3.59 -12.25
CA TYR A 127 2.00 3.24 -11.14
C TYR A 127 1.33 4.50 -10.61
N GLY A 128 0.10 4.36 -10.12
CA GLY A 128 -0.74 5.50 -9.83
C GLY A 128 -2.16 5.15 -9.44
N ARG A 129 -3.06 6.09 -9.69
CA ARG A 129 -4.51 5.92 -9.56
C ARG A 129 -5.24 6.62 -10.69
N ASN A 130 -6.41 6.10 -11.05
CA ASN A 130 -7.22 6.58 -12.17
C ASN A 130 -6.41 6.60 -13.48
N LEU A 131 -5.53 5.61 -13.70
CA LEU A 131 -4.71 5.52 -14.91
C LEU A 131 -5.50 4.99 -16.11
N ALA A 132 -6.56 4.21 -15.85
CA ALA A 132 -7.39 3.60 -16.88
C ALA A 132 -8.67 4.41 -17.16
N HIS A 133 -9.05 4.42 -18.44
CA HIS A 133 -10.29 5.01 -18.90
C HIS A 133 -11.51 4.35 -18.25
N ALA A 134 -12.44 5.18 -17.77
CA ALA A 134 -13.67 4.76 -17.10
C ALA A 134 -13.45 3.74 -15.96
N ASN A 135 -12.32 3.83 -15.25
CA ASN A 135 -11.90 2.86 -14.23
C ASN A 135 -11.84 1.39 -14.73
N GLY A 136 -11.60 1.19 -16.03
CA GLY A 136 -11.53 -0.12 -16.68
C GLY A 136 -10.12 -0.74 -16.68
N LYS A 137 -9.89 -1.70 -17.59
CA LYS A 137 -8.61 -2.44 -17.70
C LYS A 137 -8.02 -2.50 -19.12
N THR A 138 -8.42 -1.60 -20.02
CA THR A 138 -8.09 -1.76 -21.46
C THR A 138 -7.50 -0.53 -22.13
N ARG A 139 -7.78 0.68 -21.62
CA ARG A 139 -7.41 1.93 -22.29
C ARG A 139 -6.77 2.90 -21.33
N SER A 140 -5.61 3.43 -21.73
CA SER A 140 -4.90 4.54 -21.09
C SER A 140 -4.10 5.26 -22.17
N HIS A 141 -3.71 6.51 -21.92
CA HIS A 141 -2.87 7.30 -22.81
C HIS A 141 -1.52 7.56 -22.13
N VAL A 142 -0.45 7.14 -22.80
CA VAL A 142 0.94 7.37 -22.39
C VAL A 142 1.55 8.31 -23.41
N TYR A 143 2.19 9.38 -22.94
CA TYR A 143 2.91 10.32 -23.79
C TYR A 143 4.31 10.57 -23.25
N ILE A 144 5.32 10.33 -24.08
CA ILE A 144 6.74 10.51 -23.75
C ILE A 144 7.32 11.67 -24.54
N LYS A 145 8.09 12.57 -23.91
CA LYS A 145 8.71 13.70 -24.62
C LYS A 145 10.04 14.14 -23.99
N PRO A 146 10.98 14.70 -24.77
CA PRO A 146 12.09 15.47 -24.21
C PRO A 146 11.58 16.76 -23.56
N THR A 147 12.27 17.25 -22.53
CA THR A 147 11.91 18.53 -21.91
C THR A 147 11.92 19.68 -22.93
N GLY A 148 10.87 20.50 -22.88
CA GLY A 148 10.70 21.64 -23.80
C GLY A 148 10.35 21.30 -25.26
N ARG A 149 10.30 20.02 -25.67
CA ARG A 149 9.96 19.62 -27.06
C ARG A 149 8.65 18.82 -27.14
N PRO A 150 8.03 18.68 -28.33
CA PRO A 150 6.99 17.69 -28.57
C PRO A 150 7.54 16.26 -28.40
N GLY A 151 6.64 15.29 -28.31
CA GLY A 151 6.99 13.88 -28.16
C GLY A 151 5.94 12.97 -28.78
N TRP A 152 5.77 11.78 -28.23
CA TRP A 152 5.09 10.67 -28.90
C TRP A 152 4.10 9.99 -27.97
N TYR A 153 2.95 9.60 -28.53
CA TYR A 153 2.05 8.67 -27.86
C TYR A 153 2.63 7.26 -27.94
N LEU A 154 2.60 6.56 -26.81
CA LEU A 154 2.97 5.16 -26.73
C LEU A 154 1.71 4.32 -26.61
N ARG A 155 1.77 3.10 -27.16
CA ARG A 155 0.72 2.10 -26.97
C ARG A 155 1.00 1.33 -25.67
N PRO A 156 0.08 1.35 -24.69
CA PRO A 156 0.19 0.49 -23.53
C PRO A 156 0.20 -1.00 -23.91
N ARG A 157 1.00 -1.78 -23.20
CA ARG A 157 1.01 -3.25 -23.26
C ARG A 157 -0.03 -3.84 -22.31
N SER A 158 -0.16 -3.28 -21.11
CA SER A 158 -1.19 -3.65 -20.14
C SER A 158 -1.73 -2.40 -19.45
N VAL A 159 -3.00 -2.44 -19.04
CA VAL A 159 -3.69 -1.32 -18.40
C VAL A 159 -4.56 -1.85 -17.28
N ASN A 160 -4.45 -1.25 -16.11
CA ASN A 160 -5.46 -1.31 -15.06
C ASN A 160 -5.55 0.07 -14.38
N PRO A 161 -6.48 0.31 -13.43
CA PRO A 161 -6.64 1.62 -12.81
C PRO A 161 -5.41 2.15 -12.07
N PHE A 162 -4.49 1.27 -11.69
CA PHE A 162 -3.36 1.55 -10.81
C PHE A 162 -1.98 1.33 -11.45
N ARG A 163 -1.92 0.64 -12.59
CA ARG A 163 -0.69 0.35 -13.34
C ARG A 163 -0.93 0.35 -14.85
N VAL A 164 0.00 0.97 -15.58
CA VAL A 164 0.07 0.93 -17.04
C VAL A 164 1.48 0.56 -17.46
N GLU A 165 1.63 -0.57 -18.16
CA GLU A 165 2.91 -1.01 -18.72
C GLU A 165 3.03 -0.59 -20.18
N PHE A 166 4.22 -0.21 -20.62
CA PHE A 166 4.58 0.05 -22.01
C PHE A 166 6.05 -0.34 -22.25
N GLN A 167 6.45 -0.40 -23.52
CA GLN A 167 7.85 -0.62 -23.89
C GLN A 167 8.56 0.71 -24.13
N ILE A 168 9.82 0.79 -23.70
CA ILE A 168 10.67 1.94 -24.02
C ILE A 168 10.82 2.02 -25.55
N PRO A 169 10.42 3.13 -26.20
CA PRO A 169 10.53 3.27 -27.65
C PRO A 169 11.99 3.41 -28.10
N ASP A 170 12.23 3.21 -29.40
CA ASP A 170 13.53 3.45 -30.03
C ASP A 170 13.82 4.96 -30.10
N LEU A 171 14.28 5.51 -28.98
CA LEU A 171 14.65 6.91 -28.79
C LEU A 171 16.10 7.01 -28.30
N PRO A 172 16.82 8.10 -28.63
CA PRO A 172 18.17 8.32 -28.13
C PRO A 172 18.27 8.33 -26.61
N ALA A 173 19.46 8.01 -26.10
CA ALA A 173 19.72 8.07 -24.67
C ALA A 173 19.56 9.51 -24.13
N ALA A 174 18.64 9.69 -23.19
CA ALA A 174 18.35 10.94 -22.50
C ALA A 174 17.33 10.70 -21.37
N THR A 175 17.13 11.72 -20.53
CA THR A 175 15.97 11.76 -19.63
C THR A 175 14.75 12.30 -20.38
N TYR A 176 13.65 11.56 -20.31
CA TYR A 176 12.35 11.91 -20.88
C TYR A 176 11.33 12.18 -19.78
N GLU A 177 10.35 13.01 -20.12
CA GLU A 177 9.14 13.19 -19.35
C GLU A 177 8.09 12.16 -19.79
N VAL A 178 7.50 11.44 -18.84
CA VAL A 178 6.34 10.57 -19.06
C VAL A 178 5.10 11.24 -18.49
N TRP A 179 4.07 11.33 -19.34
CA TRP A 179 2.79 11.93 -19.02
C TRP A 179 1.67 10.90 -19.21
N MET A 180 0.74 10.84 -18.27
CA MET A 180 -0.37 9.87 -18.25
C MET A 180 -1.72 10.56 -18.33
N HIS A 181 -2.69 9.90 -18.98
CA HIS A 181 -4.08 10.38 -19.05
C HIS A 181 -5.06 9.22 -19.25
N ASN A 182 -6.20 9.26 -18.58
CA ASN A 182 -7.25 8.23 -18.66
C ASN A 182 -8.36 8.55 -19.68
N GLY A 183 -8.21 9.57 -20.50
CA GLY A 183 -9.21 10.02 -21.48
C GLY A 183 -10.24 11.01 -20.93
N HIS A 184 -10.18 11.42 -19.66
CA HIS A 184 -11.08 12.41 -19.07
C HIS A 184 -10.36 13.69 -18.61
N GLY A 185 -11.07 14.82 -18.55
CA GLY A 185 -10.52 16.07 -18.00
C GLY A 185 -9.71 16.94 -18.97
N GLY A 186 -9.61 16.57 -20.25
CA GLY A 186 -8.84 17.31 -21.26
C GLY A 186 -7.45 17.68 -20.72
N ARG A 187 -7.03 18.94 -20.87
CA ARG A 187 -5.71 19.42 -20.37
C ARG A 187 -5.53 19.32 -18.86
N TYR A 188 -6.62 19.37 -18.10
CA TYR A 188 -6.58 19.28 -16.63
C TYR A 188 -6.45 17.83 -16.14
N GLY A 189 -6.72 16.86 -17.01
CA GLY A 189 -6.65 15.43 -16.71
C GLY A 189 -5.25 14.83 -16.76
N TRP A 190 -4.29 15.52 -17.39
CA TRP A 190 -2.93 15.01 -17.56
C TRP A 190 -2.16 14.98 -16.25
N SER A 191 -1.49 13.87 -16.01
CA SER A 191 -0.60 13.66 -14.86
C SER A 191 0.85 13.56 -15.32
N GLY A 192 1.77 14.11 -14.53
CA GLY A 192 3.19 14.19 -14.84
C GLY A 192 3.76 15.61 -14.73
N PRO A 193 5.01 15.82 -15.16
CA PRO A 193 5.89 14.81 -15.74
C PRO A 193 6.47 13.87 -14.67
N LEU A 194 6.41 12.56 -14.92
CA LEU A 194 7.34 11.60 -14.30
C LEU A 194 8.62 11.53 -15.13
N LYS A 195 9.71 11.03 -14.55
CA LYS A 195 11.01 10.89 -15.25
C LYS A 195 11.24 9.44 -15.67
N LEU A 196 11.77 9.27 -16.87
CA LEU A 196 12.30 8.00 -17.37
C LEU A 196 13.65 8.28 -18.03
N GLU A 197 14.71 7.60 -17.60
CA GLU A 197 16.01 7.67 -18.22
C GLU A 197 16.17 6.55 -19.27
N ILE A 198 16.22 6.92 -20.55
CA ILE A 198 16.55 5.99 -21.62
C ILE A 198 18.07 5.91 -21.72
N LEU A 199 18.62 4.71 -21.57
CA LEU A 199 20.05 4.43 -21.60
C LEU A 199 20.49 4.06 -23.02
N ALA A 200 21.73 4.39 -23.37
CA ALA A 200 22.33 3.98 -24.65
C ALA A 200 22.63 2.47 -24.70
N LYS A 201 22.92 1.90 -23.54
CA LYS A 201 23.30 0.51 -23.35
C LYS A 201 22.79 0.04 -22.00
N SER A 202 22.37 -1.22 -21.94
CA SER A 202 21.88 -1.82 -20.70
C SER A 202 23.03 -1.89 -19.68
N PRO A 203 22.78 -1.69 -18.37
CA PRO A 203 23.82 -1.89 -17.35
C PRO A 203 24.46 -3.28 -17.42
N TRP A 204 23.73 -4.26 -17.98
CA TRP A 204 24.15 -5.66 -18.09
C TRP A 204 24.93 -5.98 -19.36
N ALA A 205 25.01 -5.07 -20.31
CA ALA A 205 25.47 -5.42 -21.64
C ALA A 205 27.01 -5.54 -21.71
N GLY A 206 27.48 -6.61 -22.34
CA GLY A 206 28.89 -6.96 -22.40
C GLY A 206 29.31 -8.00 -21.35
N GLN A 207 28.51 -8.24 -20.30
CA GLN A 207 28.83 -9.24 -19.28
C GLN A 207 28.99 -10.66 -19.89
N ASP A 208 28.17 -11.00 -20.89
CA ASP A 208 28.27 -12.30 -21.58
C ASP A 208 29.41 -12.41 -22.61
N GLN A 209 30.17 -11.34 -22.87
CA GLN A 209 31.31 -11.37 -23.80
C GLN A 209 32.56 -11.95 -23.14
N ASN A 210 32.71 -11.76 -21.82
CA ASN A 210 33.83 -12.25 -21.04
C ASN A 210 33.34 -13.32 -20.07
N VAL A 211 33.39 -14.59 -20.48
CA VAL A 211 32.95 -15.72 -19.64
C VAL A 211 34.13 -16.37 -18.92
N VAL A 212 34.10 -16.33 -17.60
CA VAL A 212 35.07 -16.96 -16.70
C VAL A 212 34.44 -18.24 -16.14
N ASP A 213 34.86 -19.39 -16.66
CA ASP A 213 34.37 -20.70 -16.22
C ASP A 213 35.15 -21.17 -14.98
N VAL A 214 34.43 -21.47 -13.89
CA VAL A 214 35.03 -21.86 -12.61
C VAL A 214 35.88 -23.13 -12.70
N THR A 215 35.59 -24.02 -13.65
CA THR A 215 36.36 -25.28 -13.84
C THR A 215 37.79 -25.02 -14.33
N ARG A 216 38.03 -23.88 -14.99
CA ARG A 216 39.38 -23.46 -15.41
C ARG A 216 40.28 -23.09 -14.23
N PHE A 217 39.68 -22.82 -13.07
CA PHE A 217 40.36 -22.51 -11.82
C PHE A 217 40.41 -23.72 -10.87
N GLY A 218 39.93 -24.89 -11.33
CA GLY A 218 39.99 -26.14 -10.57
C GLY A 218 38.72 -26.49 -9.80
N ALA A 219 37.62 -25.75 -9.96
CA ALA A 219 36.34 -26.13 -9.36
C ALA A 219 35.81 -27.42 -10.01
N ILE A 220 35.36 -28.37 -9.19
CA ILE A 220 34.94 -29.70 -9.63
C ILE A 220 33.42 -29.83 -9.65
N GLY A 221 32.71 -29.25 -8.68
CA GLY A 221 31.24 -29.27 -8.64
C GLY A 221 30.64 -30.67 -8.42
N ASN A 222 31.34 -31.54 -7.69
CA ASN A 222 30.90 -32.93 -7.44
C ASN A 222 30.17 -33.14 -6.10
N GLY A 223 29.92 -32.07 -5.34
CA GLY A 223 29.28 -32.15 -4.02
C GLY A 223 30.14 -32.76 -2.93
N VAL A 224 31.44 -32.95 -3.17
CA VAL A 224 32.39 -33.56 -2.21
C VAL A 224 33.58 -32.64 -1.96
N VAL A 225 34.25 -32.22 -3.02
CA VAL A 225 35.44 -31.37 -2.94
C VAL A 225 35.04 -29.93 -2.59
N ASP A 226 35.85 -29.28 -1.77
CA ASP A 226 35.69 -27.86 -1.45
C ASP A 226 36.21 -27.02 -2.62
N ASP A 227 35.29 -26.34 -3.30
CA ASP A 227 35.55 -25.53 -4.50
C ASP A 227 35.82 -24.05 -4.16
N THR A 228 35.85 -23.66 -2.87
CA THR A 228 35.93 -22.26 -2.43
C THR A 228 37.06 -21.50 -3.10
N HIS A 229 38.28 -22.01 -3.03
CA HIS A 229 39.46 -21.31 -3.55
C HIS A 229 39.39 -21.11 -5.07
N ALA A 230 38.94 -22.12 -5.80
CA ALA A 230 38.77 -22.04 -7.25
C ALA A 230 37.70 -21.01 -7.64
N VAL A 231 36.60 -20.97 -6.88
CA VAL A 231 35.52 -19.99 -7.10
C VAL A 231 36.00 -18.57 -6.76
N GLU A 232 36.73 -18.36 -5.67
CA GLU A 232 37.31 -17.07 -5.31
C GLU A 232 38.27 -16.54 -6.39
N GLN A 233 39.15 -17.40 -6.93
CA GLN A 233 40.04 -17.03 -8.03
C GLN A 233 39.28 -16.69 -9.32
N ALA A 234 38.21 -17.44 -9.63
CA ALA A 234 37.35 -17.15 -10.77
C ALA A 234 36.60 -15.82 -10.59
N LEU A 235 36.16 -15.49 -9.36
CA LEU A 235 35.52 -14.22 -9.05
C LEU A 235 36.49 -13.05 -9.16
N GLU A 236 37.72 -13.21 -8.67
CA GLU A 236 38.78 -12.21 -8.84
C GLU A 236 39.07 -11.98 -10.34
N ALA A 237 39.22 -13.05 -11.11
CA ALA A 237 39.44 -12.96 -12.56
C ALA A 237 38.28 -12.29 -13.30
N ALA A 238 37.03 -12.60 -12.92
CA ALA A 238 35.83 -11.97 -13.47
C ALA A 238 35.77 -10.48 -13.11
N GLY A 239 36.05 -10.12 -11.85
CA GLY A 239 36.11 -8.72 -11.41
C GLY A 239 37.17 -7.92 -12.15
N ASN A 240 38.36 -8.49 -12.36
CA ASN A 240 39.44 -7.88 -13.14
C ASN A 240 39.12 -7.74 -14.64
N SER A 241 38.18 -8.54 -15.14
CA SER A 241 37.75 -8.54 -16.55
C SER A 241 36.36 -7.93 -16.76
N ALA A 242 35.81 -7.28 -15.74
CA ALA A 242 34.45 -6.76 -15.76
C ALA A 242 34.25 -5.70 -16.87
N PRO A 243 33.07 -5.65 -17.53
CA PRO A 243 31.89 -6.49 -17.31
C PRO A 243 32.12 -7.93 -17.76
N ALA A 244 31.73 -8.89 -16.92
CA ALA A 244 32.00 -10.32 -17.14
C ALA A 244 30.88 -11.22 -16.59
N THR A 245 30.92 -12.49 -16.98
CA THR A 245 30.07 -13.55 -16.45
C THR A 245 30.95 -14.62 -15.82
N ILE A 246 30.78 -14.90 -14.53
CA ILE A 246 31.27 -16.13 -13.92
C ILE A 246 30.27 -17.25 -14.21
N TYR A 247 30.75 -18.32 -14.84
CA TYR A 247 29.92 -19.46 -15.27
C TYR A 247 30.20 -20.70 -14.43
N PHE A 248 29.11 -21.26 -13.90
CA PHE A 248 29.08 -22.51 -13.16
C PHE A 248 28.36 -23.56 -14.02
N PRO A 249 29.05 -24.63 -14.50
CA PRO A 249 28.37 -25.72 -15.20
C PRO A 249 27.45 -26.51 -14.24
N LYS A 250 26.79 -27.53 -14.77
CA LYS A 250 26.01 -28.48 -13.95
C LYS A 250 26.88 -29.08 -12.86
N GLY A 251 26.43 -29.05 -11.61
CA GLY A 251 27.20 -29.55 -10.47
C GLY A 251 26.72 -29.01 -9.12
N ASP A 252 27.27 -29.59 -8.05
CA ASP A 252 27.13 -29.11 -6.67
C ASP A 252 28.50 -28.61 -6.18
N PHE A 253 28.67 -27.29 -6.17
CA PHE A 253 29.90 -26.60 -5.78
C PHE A 253 29.87 -26.31 -4.29
N ARG A 254 30.71 -27.01 -3.53
CA ARG A 254 30.79 -26.80 -2.08
C ARG A 254 31.69 -25.63 -1.76
N ILE A 255 31.21 -24.71 -0.93
CA ILE A 255 31.99 -23.57 -0.44
C ILE A 255 32.02 -23.54 1.09
N SER A 256 33.14 -23.15 1.69
CA SER A 256 33.36 -23.14 3.13
C SER A 256 33.66 -21.75 3.70
N ALA A 257 33.54 -20.70 2.88
CA ALA A 257 33.69 -19.30 3.26
C ALA A 257 32.67 -18.42 2.54
N THR A 258 32.52 -17.18 3.03
CA THR A 258 31.78 -16.09 2.40
C THR A 258 32.37 -15.77 1.03
N LEU A 259 31.53 -15.64 0.00
CA LEU A 259 31.95 -15.14 -1.31
C LEU A 259 31.56 -13.67 -1.49
N HIS A 260 32.46 -12.88 -2.05
CA HIS A 260 32.22 -11.48 -2.37
C HIS A 260 31.83 -11.34 -3.83
N ALA A 261 30.65 -10.78 -4.10
CA ALA A 261 30.22 -10.53 -5.48
C ALA A 261 30.87 -9.25 -6.02
N PRO A 262 31.70 -9.32 -7.08
CA PRO A 262 32.27 -8.13 -7.70
C PRO A 262 31.19 -7.35 -8.45
N ALA A 263 31.33 -6.02 -8.52
CA ALA A 263 30.49 -5.18 -9.36
C ALA A 263 30.59 -5.59 -10.85
N GLU A 264 29.54 -5.33 -11.63
CA GLU A 264 29.51 -5.59 -13.09
C GLU A 264 29.69 -7.08 -13.47
N VAL A 265 29.43 -8.01 -12.54
CA VAL A 265 29.57 -9.45 -12.76
C VAL A 265 28.21 -10.16 -12.73
N THR A 266 27.94 -10.95 -13.77
CA THR A 266 26.85 -11.93 -13.79
C THR A 266 27.32 -13.28 -13.25
N TRP A 267 26.58 -13.88 -12.34
CA TRP A 267 26.70 -15.26 -11.88
C TRP A 267 25.69 -16.12 -12.64
N ARG A 268 26.17 -17.05 -13.47
CA ARG A 268 25.31 -17.88 -14.32
C ARG A 268 25.55 -19.37 -14.08
N GLY A 269 24.48 -20.10 -13.76
CA GLY A 269 24.47 -21.56 -13.75
C GLY A 269 23.93 -22.18 -15.05
N ALA A 270 23.87 -23.51 -15.08
CA ALA A 270 23.27 -24.30 -16.17
C ALA A 270 21.74 -24.47 -16.03
N GLY A 271 21.16 -24.04 -14.91
CA GLY A 271 19.75 -24.20 -14.56
C GLY A 271 19.58 -24.24 -13.05
N MET A 272 18.45 -23.73 -12.55
CA MET A 272 18.15 -23.68 -11.11
C MET A 272 18.26 -25.07 -10.45
N ASP A 273 17.82 -26.13 -11.13
CA ASP A 273 17.91 -27.51 -10.61
C ASP A 273 19.22 -28.25 -11.00
N GLU A 274 20.07 -27.63 -11.82
CA GLU A 274 21.28 -28.23 -12.39
C GLU A 274 22.58 -27.75 -11.75
N THR A 275 22.62 -26.50 -11.30
CA THR A 275 23.80 -25.89 -10.67
C THR A 275 23.47 -25.44 -9.24
N LYS A 276 24.19 -25.97 -8.26
CA LYS A 276 24.06 -25.59 -6.84
C LYS A 276 25.39 -25.07 -6.33
N ILE A 277 25.37 -23.95 -5.61
CA ILE A 277 26.48 -23.48 -4.79
C ILE A 277 26.03 -23.64 -3.34
N ARG A 278 26.74 -24.44 -2.54
CA ARG A 278 26.26 -24.90 -1.24
C ARG A 278 27.31 -24.68 -0.15
N LEU A 279 26.87 -24.17 1.00
CA LEU A 279 27.73 -24.14 2.18
C LEU A 279 28.08 -25.55 2.67
N ALA A 280 29.38 -25.79 2.82
CA ALA A 280 29.98 -27.05 3.24
C ALA A 280 30.03 -27.20 4.76
N ARG A 281 30.02 -26.09 5.49
CA ARG A 281 30.08 -25.97 6.95
C ARG A 281 29.32 -24.72 7.41
N VAL A 282 29.05 -24.64 8.71
CA VAL A 282 28.51 -23.42 9.33
C VAL A 282 29.54 -22.30 9.23
N ILE A 283 29.10 -21.12 8.78
CA ILE A 283 29.83 -19.85 8.82
C ILE A 283 29.01 -18.85 9.65
N LYS A 284 29.68 -17.88 10.29
CA LYS A 284 29.04 -16.85 11.14
C LYS A 284 28.82 -15.54 10.39
N GLU A 285 28.48 -15.66 9.11
CA GLU A 285 28.37 -14.57 8.14
C GLU A 285 27.38 -14.99 7.04
N SER A 286 27.06 -14.07 6.13
CA SER A 286 26.31 -14.38 4.92
C SER A 286 27.12 -15.21 3.94
N MET A 287 26.45 -16.09 3.18
CA MET A 287 27.09 -16.86 2.13
C MET A 287 27.64 -15.96 1.02
N ILE A 288 26.86 -14.95 0.62
CA ILE A 288 27.23 -13.96 -0.38
C ILE A 288 27.12 -12.56 0.23
N VAL A 289 28.16 -11.75 0.06
CA VAL A 289 28.15 -10.31 0.39
C VAL A 289 28.41 -9.51 -0.89
N SER A 290 27.52 -8.59 -1.22
CA SER A 290 27.68 -7.72 -2.39
C SER A 290 27.54 -6.24 -2.02
N PRO A 291 28.66 -5.48 -2.00
CA PRO A 291 28.61 -4.03 -2.07
C PRO A 291 28.59 -3.52 -3.53
N GLY A 292 28.74 -4.40 -4.52
CA GLY A 292 28.92 -4.03 -5.92
C GLY A 292 27.60 -3.68 -6.62
N ASP A 293 27.68 -2.73 -7.56
CA ASP A 293 26.59 -2.35 -8.46
C ASP A 293 26.54 -3.28 -9.69
N ASN A 294 25.38 -3.36 -10.35
CA ASN A 294 25.19 -4.09 -11.61
C ASN A 294 25.55 -5.59 -11.51
N VAL A 295 25.10 -6.24 -10.43
CA VAL A 295 25.31 -7.68 -10.17
C VAL A 295 24.05 -8.46 -10.52
N ARG A 296 24.21 -9.57 -11.24
CA ARG A 296 23.10 -10.44 -11.68
C ARG A 296 23.35 -11.88 -11.31
N PHE A 297 22.36 -12.56 -10.75
CA PHE A 297 22.37 -14.00 -10.47
C PHE A 297 21.32 -14.67 -11.34
N GLN A 298 21.70 -15.70 -12.10
CA GLN A 298 20.78 -16.38 -13.01
C GLN A 298 20.99 -17.89 -13.11
N ASN A 299 19.89 -18.64 -13.21
CA ASN A 299 19.88 -20.07 -13.52
C ASN A 299 20.75 -20.94 -12.59
N LEU A 300 20.74 -20.67 -11.29
CA LEU A 300 21.48 -21.45 -10.28
C LEU A 300 20.70 -21.54 -8.97
N THR A 301 21.16 -22.36 -8.04
CA THR A 301 20.69 -22.37 -6.65
C THR A 301 21.81 -21.99 -5.70
N LEU A 302 21.54 -21.06 -4.77
CA LEU A 302 22.37 -20.82 -3.58
C LEU A 302 21.77 -21.60 -2.40
N VAL A 303 22.57 -22.40 -1.71
CA VAL A 303 22.10 -23.25 -0.61
C VAL A 303 22.84 -22.92 0.69
N GLY A 304 22.16 -22.18 1.56
CA GLY A 304 22.57 -21.92 2.93
C GLY A 304 22.25 -23.07 3.87
N ASP A 305 21.00 -23.59 3.81
CA ASP A 305 20.55 -24.79 4.54
C ASP A 305 20.98 -24.80 6.03
N GLY A 306 20.63 -23.73 6.75
CA GLY A 306 20.94 -23.54 8.17
C GLY A 306 22.41 -23.28 8.51
N LYS A 307 23.31 -23.16 7.52
CA LYS A 307 24.76 -23.01 7.73
C LYS A 307 25.26 -21.56 7.77
N THR A 308 24.37 -20.57 7.77
CA THR A 308 24.73 -19.15 7.94
C THR A 308 24.64 -18.67 9.39
N ASP A 309 24.43 -19.56 10.38
CA ASP A 309 24.28 -19.20 11.80
C ASP A 309 23.22 -18.10 12.05
N GLY A 310 22.14 -18.12 11.27
CA GLY A 310 21.05 -17.13 11.33
C GLY A 310 21.24 -15.87 10.50
N HIS A 311 22.43 -15.66 9.89
CA HIS A 311 22.66 -14.60 8.92
C HIS A 311 21.91 -14.87 7.59
N PRO A 312 21.59 -13.83 6.80
CA PRO A 312 20.95 -14.02 5.51
C PRO A 312 21.90 -14.73 4.53
N VAL A 313 21.37 -15.54 3.61
CA VAL A 313 22.20 -16.15 2.56
C VAL A 313 22.87 -15.08 1.70
N VAL A 314 22.14 -14.01 1.34
CA VAL A 314 22.68 -12.88 0.58
C VAL A 314 22.52 -11.58 1.37
N SER A 315 23.62 -10.86 1.57
CA SER A 315 23.61 -9.51 2.15
C SER A 315 23.98 -8.47 1.08
N LEU A 316 23.10 -7.47 0.92
CA LEU A 316 23.26 -6.32 0.03
C LEU A 316 23.18 -5.03 0.85
N SER A 317 24.14 -4.13 0.67
CA SER A 317 24.15 -2.84 1.36
C SER A 317 24.49 -1.71 0.40
N SER A 318 23.60 -0.74 0.26
CA SER A 318 23.74 0.43 -0.62
C SER A 318 23.98 0.11 -2.10
N ALA A 319 23.80 -1.14 -2.50
CA ALA A 319 24.06 -1.63 -3.86
C ALA A 319 23.01 -1.12 -4.85
N ARG A 320 23.39 -1.06 -6.13
CA ARG A 320 22.51 -0.59 -7.21
C ARG A 320 22.38 -1.63 -8.30
N ASP A 321 21.18 -1.69 -8.87
CA ASP A 321 20.87 -2.53 -10.02
C ASP A 321 21.29 -3.97 -9.75
N ILE A 322 20.53 -4.66 -8.90
CA ILE A 322 20.77 -6.06 -8.53
C ILE A 322 19.64 -6.91 -9.10
N ARG A 323 19.98 -8.02 -9.75
CA ARG A 323 18.99 -8.92 -10.34
C ARG A 323 19.16 -10.37 -9.89
N PHE A 324 18.06 -11.00 -9.53
CA PHE A 324 17.94 -12.44 -9.31
C PHE A 324 16.91 -13.00 -10.30
N GLU A 325 17.35 -13.92 -11.15
CA GLU A 325 16.65 -14.30 -12.37
C GLU A 325 16.56 -15.81 -12.51
N ALA A 326 15.35 -16.40 -12.49
CA ALA A 326 15.17 -17.84 -12.66
C ALA A 326 16.11 -18.69 -11.78
N MET A 327 16.21 -18.31 -10.50
CA MET A 327 17.15 -18.92 -9.56
C MET A 327 16.47 -19.29 -8.24
N ARG A 328 17.15 -20.09 -7.41
CA ARG A 328 16.67 -20.46 -6.07
C ARG A 328 17.63 -20.01 -4.98
N ILE A 329 17.11 -19.44 -3.92
CA ILE A 329 17.83 -19.26 -2.65
C ILE A 329 17.19 -20.20 -1.63
N ASP A 330 17.92 -21.25 -1.26
CA ASP A 330 17.51 -22.19 -0.24
C ASP A 330 18.18 -21.82 1.10
N ALA A 331 17.45 -21.03 1.88
CA ALA A 331 17.81 -20.52 3.18
C ALA A 331 16.99 -21.21 4.29
N TRP A 332 16.71 -22.52 4.20
CA TRP A 332 15.87 -23.22 5.19
C TRP A 332 16.21 -22.82 6.64
N GLY A 333 15.22 -22.27 7.33
CA GLY A 333 15.32 -21.83 8.71
C GLY A 333 16.09 -20.52 8.96
N GLY A 334 16.41 -19.75 7.92
CA GLY A 334 17.06 -18.44 7.96
C GLY A 334 16.59 -17.49 6.83
N PRO A 335 17.08 -16.25 6.82
CA PRO A 335 16.70 -15.26 5.81
C PRO A 335 17.35 -15.58 4.45
N ALA A 336 16.62 -15.42 3.36
CA ALA A 336 17.25 -15.48 2.03
C ALA A 336 18.07 -14.21 1.76
N LEU A 337 17.52 -13.03 2.09
CA LEU A 337 18.14 -11.73 1.84
C LEU A 337 18.07 -10.78 3.05
N ASP A 338 19.12 -9.96 3.17
CA ASP A 338 19.06 -8.64 3.80
C ASP A 338 19.55 -7.60 2.79
N ALA A 339 18.67 -6.72 2.34
CA ALA A 339 18.92 -5.70 1.34
C ALA A 339 18.66 -4.29 1.89
N GLN A 340 19.69 -3.63 2.40
CA GLN A 340 19.56 -2.32 3.04
C GLN A 340 20.00 -1.18 2.11
N ASP A 341 19.14 -0.17 1.94
CA ASP A 341 19.38 1.01 1.10
C ASP A 341 19.73 0.68 -0.37
N VAL A 342 19.21 -0.44 -0.87
CA VAL A 342 19.44 -0.87 -2.26
C VAL A 342 18.55 -0.09 -3.21
N ARG A 343 19.05 0.22 -4.41
CA ARG A 343 18.27 0.87 -5.48
C ARG A 343 18.24 0.01 -6.75
N GLY A 344 17.06 -0.32 -7.25
CA GLY A 344 16.94 -1.10 -8.48
C GLY A 344 17.14 -2.61 -8.27
N LEU A 345 16.55 -3.16 -7.21
CA LEU A 345 16.55 -4.60 -6.94
C LEU A 345 15.39 -5.25 -7.69
N SER A 346 15.66 -6.28 -8.50
CA SER A 346 14.62 -7.08 -9.15
C SER A 346 14.83 -8.56 -8.89
N ILE A 347 13.79 -9.23 -8.42
CA ILE A 347 13.74 -10.67 -8.22
C ILE A 347 12.60 -11.19 -9.10
N TYR A 348 12.92 -12.01 -10.08
CA TYR A 348 11.93 -12.51 -11.02
C TYR A 348 12.05 -14.01 -11.32
N ALA A 349 10.89 -14.65 -11.51
CA ALA A 349 10.76 -16.07 -11.81
C ALA A 349 11.59 -16.98 -10.89
N SER A 350 11.81 -16.55 -9.64
CA SER A 350 12.75 -17.17 -8.70
C SER A 350 12.01 -17.84 -7.53
N GLU A 351 12.70 -18.73 -6.82
CA GLU A 351 12.18 -19.40 -5.63
C GLU A 351 13.03 -19.07 -4.39
N LEU A 352 12.40 -18.57 -3.34
CA LEU A 352 13.06 -18.28 -2.07
C LEU A 352 12.45 -19.19 -1.00
N VAL A 353 13.28 -20.04 -0.42
CA VAL A 353 12.95 -20.88 0.74
C VAL A 353 13.58 -20.23 1.96
N GLU A 354 12.78 -19.72 2.90
CA GLU A 354 13.29 -18.81 3.93
C GLU A 354 12.40 -18.72 5.18
N ASN A 355 12.89 -18.03 6.21
CA ASN A 355 12.08 -17.61 7.36
C ASN A 355 11.85 -16.08 7.42
N GLY A 356 12.18 -15.38 6.34
CA GLY A 356 11.81 -13.99 6.09
C GLY A 356 12.97 -13.09 5.75
N SER A 357 12.79 -12.19 4.78
CA SER A 357 13.84 -11.30 4.27
C SER A 357 13.57 -9.82 4.62
N PHE A 358 14.66 -9.07 4.77
CA PHE A 358 14.62 -7.65 5.11
C PHE A 358 15.08 -6.77 3.95
N TYR A 359 14.39 -5.65 3.73
CA TYR A 359 14.66 -4.73 2.61
C TYR A 359 14.87 -3.27 3.04
N GLY A 360 14.97 -3.01 4.34
CA GLY A 360 15.38 -1.71 4.90
C GLY A 360 14.62 -0.52 4.34
N THR A 361 15.37 0.45 3.79
CA THR A 361 14.88 1.66 3.12
C THR A 361 15.04 1.61 1.59
N SER A 362 15.12 0.40 1.03
CA SER A 362 15.39 0.20 -0.40
C SER A 362 14.32 0.82 -1.30
N ARG A 363 14.68 1.09 -2.56
CA ARG A 363 13.78 1.69 -3.54
C ARG A 363 13.94 1.13 -4.94
N GLN A 364 12.92 1.27 -5.78
CA GLN A 364 12.87 0.62 -7.09
C GLN A 364 13.07 -0.89 -6.91
N VAL A 365 12.20 -1.50 -6.09
CA VAL A 365 12.25 -2.92 -5.72
C VAL A 365 11.10 -3.66 -6.39
N PHE A 366 11.41 -4.73 -7.12
CA PHE A 366 10.46 -5.43 -7.96
C PHE A 366 10.49 -6.94 -7.70
N PHE A 367 9.35 -7.51 -7.32
CA PHE A 367 9.14 -8.96 -7.23
C PHE A 367 8.13 -9.40 -8.27
N ILE A 368 8.54 -10.21 -9.24
CA ILE A 368 7.71 -10.60 -10.37
C ILE A 368 7.70 -12.12 -10.54
N ASP A 369 6.52 -12.74 -10.43
CA ASP A 369 6.30 -14.17 -10.70
C ASP A 369 7.20 -15.11 -9.87
N ASN A 370 7.48 -14.75 -8.61
CA ASN A 370 8.31 -15.57 -7.71
C ASN A 370 7.48 -16.55 -6.87
N LYS A 371 8.18 -17.54 -6.30
CA LYS A 371 7.64 -18.47 -5.30
C LYS A 371 8.36 -18.28 -3.97
N PHE A 372 7.59 -18.04 -2.92
CA PHE A 372 8.08 -17.94 -1.55
C PHE A 372 7.61 -19.15 -0.76
N ARG A 373 8.58 -19.88 -0.18
CA ARG A 373 8.39 -21.11 0.60
C ARG A 373 8.85 -20.83 2.03
N MET A 374 7.89 -20.55 2.91
CA MET A 374 8.21 -20.14 4.28
C MET A 374 8.50 -21.33 5.20
N THR A 375 9.45 -21.14 6.10
CA THR A 375 9.93 -22.10 7.10
C THR A 375 9.96 -21.48 8.50
N ARG A 376 10.03 -22.31 9.54
CA ARG A 376 10.22 -21.94 10.96
C ARG A 376 9.31 -20.83 11.48
N TYR A 377 8.08 -20.78 11.01
CA TYR A 377 7.12 -19.73 11.35
C TYR A 377 7.68 -18.32 11.13
N GLY A 378 8.49 -18.20 10.07
CA GLY A 378 9.13 -16.96 9.67
C GLY A 378 8.15 -15.81 9.52
N GLU A 379 8.61 -14.60 9.84
CA GLU A 379 7.73 -13.46 10.09
C GLU A 379 7.05 -12.93 8.83
N SER A 380 7.83 -12.65 7.77
CA SER A 380 7.28 -12.15 6.51
C SER A 380 8.25 -12.39 5.37
N VAL A 381 7.73 -12.59 4.16
CA VAL A 381 8.57 -12.67 2.95
C VAL A 381 9.32 -11.35 2.71
N VAL A 382 8.63 -10.23 2.90
CA VAL A 382 9.18 -8.89 2.70
C VAL A 382 8.89 -8.01 3.91
N ALA A 383 9.94 -7.56 4.58
CA ALA A 383 9.88 -6.49 5.56
C ALA A 383 10.53 -5.19 5.04
N LEU A 384 9.77 -4.09 4.98
CA LEU A 384 10.23 -2.74 4.65
C LEU A 384 10.02 -1.79 5.82
N TRP A 385 11.10 -1.15 6.28
CA TRP A 385 11.06 -0.19 7.38
C TRP A 385 11.19 1.26 6.91
N GLY A 386 11.17 1.48 5.60
CA GLY A 386 11.10 2.74 4.91
C GLY A 386 11.24 2.48 3.41
N GLY A 387 11.61 3.50 2.65
CA GLY A 387 11.86 3.35 1.21
C GLY A 387 10.63 3.68 0.35
N SER A 388 10.79 3.50 -0.97
CA SER A 388 9.74 3.87 -1.92
C SER A 388 9.85 3.14 -3.25
N ASP A 389 8.80 3.21 -4.06
CA ASP A 389 8.79 2.64 -5.42
C ASP A 389 8.99 1.13 -5.39
N PHE A 390 8.01 0.44 -4.81
CA PHE A 390 8.03 -1.00 -4.55
C PHE A 390 6.86 -1.68 -5.26
N SER A 391 7.09 -2.86 -5.84
CA SER A 391 5.99 -3.67 -6.36
C SER A 391 6.18 -5.19 -6.19
N MET A 392 5.05 -5.87 -5.95
CA MET A 392 4.94 -7.34 -6.01
C MET A 392 3.84 -7.73 -7.00
N ILE A 393 4.21 -8.43 -8.05
CA ILE A 393 3.30 -8.80 -9.15
C ILE A 393 3.39 -10.30 -9.41
N GLY A 394 2.27 -11.02 -9.33
CA GLY A 394 2.19 -12.43 -9.74
C GLY A 394 2.90 -13.43 -8.83
N ASN A 395 3.28 -13.06 -7.60
CA ASN A 395 4.04 -13.94 -6.72
C ASN A 395 3.13 -14.93 -5.97
N GLU A 396 3.71 -16.06 -5.54
CA GLU A 396 3.04 -17.08 -4.74
C GLU A 396 3.69 -17.23 -3.36
N LEU A 397 2.90 -17.22 -2.28
CA LEU A 397 3.33 -17.54 -0.90
C LEU A 397 2.70 -18.87 -0.45
N THR A 398 3.54 -19.77 0.03
CA THR A 398 3.15 -21.05 0.60
C THR A 398 4.08 -21.46 1.75
N ASN A 399 3.65 -22.44 2.53
CA ASN A 399 4.53 -23.18 3.44
C ASN A 399 5.51 -24.04 2.62
N ALA A 400 6.75 -24.20 3.11
CA ALA A 400 7.77 -24.98 2.42
C ALA A 400 7.47 -26.49 2.46
N ASP A 401 7.02 -27.00 3.61
CA ASP A 401 6.64 -28.41 3.81
C ASP A 401 5.71 -28.55 5.02
N GLU A 402 4.41 -28.64 4.79
CA GLU A 402 3.41 -28.77 5.87
C GLU A 402 3.44 -30.13 6.59
N SER A 403 4.24 -31.09 6.13
CA SER A 403 4.44 -32.35 6.88
C SER A 403 5.43 -32.20 8.04
N ARG A 404 6.12 -31.06 8.12
CA ARG A 404 7.14 -30.74 9.12
C ARG A 404 6.70 -29.56 9.98
N ASP A 405 6.92 -29.65 11.29
CA ASP A 405 6.63 -28.54 12.21
C ASP A 405 7.41 -27.26 11.86
N ASP A 406 8.64 -27.39 11.36
CA ASP A 406 9.48 -26.26 10.92
C ASP A 406 9.29 -25.88 9.44
N GLY A 407 8.35 -26.50 8.73
CA GLY A 407 8.08 -26.23 7.31
C GLY A 407 6.94 -25.25 7.05
N HIS A 408 6.45 -24.58 8.09
CA HIS A 408 5.39 -23.56 8.02
C HIS A 408 5.94 -22.13 8.08
N GLY A 409 5.25 -21.18 7.47
CA GLY A 409 5.39 -19.74 7.74
C GLY A 409 4.26 -19.22 8.63
N ILE A 410 4.41 -18.00 9.17
CA ILE A 410 3.34 -17.35 9.94
C ILE A 410 2.23 -16.78 9.05
N GLY A 411 2.50 -16.56 7.77
CA GLY A 411 1.50 -16.18 6.76
C GLY A 411 1.59 -14.75 6.23
N ARG A 412 2.61 -13.96 6.59
CA ARG A 412 2.74 -12.59 6.07
C ARG A 412 3.49 -12.54 4.74
N PHE A 413 2.86 -11.96 3.72
CA PHE A 413 3.47 -11.65 2.43
C PHE A 413 4.34 -10.40 2.52
N PHE A 414 3.86 -9.39 3.26
CA PHE A 414 4.50 -8.09 3.38
C PHE A 414 4.25 -7.46 4.75
N VAL A 415 5.29 -6.84 5.32
CA VAL A 415 5.20 -5.99 6.51
C VAL A 415 5.89 -4.64 6.26
N GLY A 416 5.15 -3.56 6.48
CA GLY A 416 5.66 -2.18 6.46
C GLY A 416 5.55 -1.53 7.83
N GLN A 417 6.66 -1.03 8.39
CA GLN A 417 6.68 -0.45 9.76
C GLN A 417 7.24 0.98 9.86
N ALA A 418 7.84 1.51 8.78
CA ALA A 418 8.35 2.89 8.70
C ALA A 418 9.29 3.33 9.84
N HIS A 419 10.00 2.39 10.50
CA HIS A 419 10.96 2.69 11.57
C HIS A 419 12.12 3.58 11.13
N PHE A 420 12.47 3.55 9.85
CA PHE A 420 13.57 4.30 9.24
C PHE A 420 13.10 5.47 8.36
N GLY A 421 11.80 5.76 8.31
CA GLY A 421 11.21 6.84 7.54
C GLY A 421 9.92 6.42 6.84
N SER A 422 9.20 7.39 6.28
CA SER A 422 7.95 7.13 5.56
C SER A 422 8.15 6.17 4.38
N LEU A 423 7.15 5.33 4.18
CA LEU A 423 6.93 4.47 3.03
C LEU A 423 6.04 5.21 2.03
N ARG A 424 6.38 5.16 0.74
CA ARG A 424 5.51 5.71 -0.30
C ARG A 424 5.63 4.95 -1.61
N ASN A 425 4.60 5.05 -2.47
CA ASN A 425 4.64 4.50 -3.83
C ASN A 425 4.78 2.97 -3.83
N LEU A 426 3.71 2.27 -3.44
CA LEU A 426 3.72 0.81 -3.23
C LEU A 426 2.62 0.12 -4.05
N TYR A 427 2.89 -1.08 -4.57
CA TYR A 427 1.95 -1.76 -5.47
C TYR A 427 1.92 -3.29 -5.33
N TRP A 428 0.73 -3.88 -5.27
CA TRP A 428 0.51 -5.32 -5.32
C TRP A 428 -0.51 -5.68 -6.39
N GLU A 429 -0.18 -6.67 -7.23
CA GLU A 429 -1.06 -7.18 -8.29
C GLU A 429 -0.96 -8.70 -8.41
N ARG A 430 -2.09 -9.42 -8.46
CA ARG A 430 -2.15 -10.85 -8.81
C ARG A 430 -1.25 -11.75 -7.95
N ASN A 431 -0.97 -11.38 -6.71
CA ASN A 431 -0.27 -12.26 -5.78
C ASN A 431 -1.25 -13.28 -5.19
N VAL A 432 -0.75 -14.48 -4.90
CA VAL A 432 -1.53 -15.59 -4.36
C VAL A 432 -0.89 -16.12 -3.09
N SER A 433 -1.65 -16.31 -2.03
CA SER A 433 -1.20 -17.07 -0.87
C SER A 433 -2.08 -18.31 -0.66
N ARG A 434 -1.51 -19.34 -0.02
CA ARG A 434 -2.22 -20.57 0.35
C ARG A 434 -1.83 -20.98 1.76
N ASN A 435 -2.82 -21.27 2.59
CA ASN A 435 -2.61 -21.66 3.99
C ASN A 435 -1.71 -20.67 4.76
N ALA A 436 -1.82 -19.38 4.43
CA ALA A 436 -0.99 -18.32 4.96
C ALA A 436 -1.71 -17.62 6.13
N ALA A 437 -1.64 -18.28 7.28
CA ALA A 437 -2.08 -17.81 8.59
C ALA A 437 -1.37 -18.65 9.67
N PRO A 438 -1.38 -18.23 10.96
CA PRO A 438 -0.87 -19.04 12.06
C PRO A 438 -1.45 -20.44 12.05
N HIS A 439 -0.57 -21.44 12.21
CA HIS A 439 -0.96 -22.84 12.14
C HIS A 439 -1.56 -23.34 13.47
N ASP A 440 -0.92 -22.99 14.58
CA ASP A 440 -1.20 -23.51 15.92
C ASP A 440 -0.79 -22.48 16.97
N CYS A 441 -1.77 -21.84 17.61
CA CYS A 441 -1.54 -20.76 18.58
C CYS A 441 -0.85 -21.20 19.87
N ASP A 442 -0.75 -22.51 20.13
CA ASP A 442 0.06 -23.01 21.25
C ASP A 442 1.56 -23.01 20.92
N LYS A 443 1.91 -22.89 19.63
CA LYS A 443 3.29 -22.95 19.13
C LYS A 443 3.80 -21.64 18.56
N VAL A 444 2.90 -20.79 18.06
CA VAL A 444 3.27 -19.56 17.37
C VAL A 444 2.55 -18.36 17.94
N ASP A 445 3.15 -17.19 17.74
CA ASP A 445 2.51 -15.92 18.02
C ASP A 445 1.30 -15.71 17.09
N CYS A 446 0.10 -15.90 17.62
CA CYS A 446 -1.14 -15.69 16.90
C CYS A 446 -1.55 -14.21 16.81
N ASN A 447 -0.78 -13.27 17.37
CA ASN A 447 -0.91 -11.83 17.08
C ASN A 447 -0.27 -11.48 15.72
N LYS A 448 -0.34 -12.41 14.76
CA LYS A 448 0.26 -12.34 13.42
C LYS A 448 -0.64 -13.08 12.42
N GLY A 449 -0.32 -12.96 11.13
CA GLY A 449 -1.01 -13.65 10.03
C GLY A 449 -1.59 -12.74 8.97
N GLU A 450 -1.40 -11.44 9.11
CA GLU A 450 -1.79 -10.38 8.18
C GLU A 450 -0.95 -10.49 6.92
N GLN A 451 -1.60 -10.78 5.80
CA GLN A 451 -0.86 -11.08 4.59
C GLN A 451 -0.20 -9.83 4.01
N ILE A 452 -0.93 -8.72 3.95
CA ILE A 452 -0.36 -7.38 3.71
C ILE A 452 -0.56 -6.55 4.98
N CYS A 453 0.53 -6.30 5.69
CA CYS A 453 0.52 -5.57 6.95
C CYS A 453 1.20 -4.21 6.80
N PHE A 454 0.48 -3.15 7.13
CA PHE A 454 1.05 -1.84 7.42
C PHE A 454 0.86 -1.55 8.90
N GLU A 455 1.94 -1.57 9.67
CA GLU A 455 1.93 -1.34 11.11
C GLU A 455 2.73 -0.07 11.44
N ILE A 456 2.11 1.09 11.24
CA ILE A 456 2.81 2.39 11.24
C ILE A 456 2.54 3.16 12.53
N VAL A 457 3.42 2.97 13.52
CA VAL A 457 3.23 3.50 14.90
C VAL A 457 4.13 4.70 15.25
N GLY A 458 5.01 5.14 14.36
CA GLY A 458 5.97 6.23 14.63
C GLY A 458 5.36 7.63 14.47
N SER A 459 4.95 8.28 15.57
CA SER A 459 4.45 9.67 15.55
C SER A 459 4.60 10.40 16.88
N GLN A 460 4.65 11.73 16.81
CA GLN A 460 4.67 12.65 17.96
C GLN A 460 3.82 13.90 17.67
N LEU A 461 2.93 14.26 18.60
CA LEU A 461 2.16 15.50 18.51
C LEU A 461 3.05 16.73 18.67
N ILE A 462 2.66 17.83 18.02
CA ILE A 462 3.29 19.15 18.15
C ILE A 462 2.24 20.16 18.61
N ASP A 463 2.51 20.82 19.73
CA ASP A 463 1.57 21.70 20.45
C ASP A 463 1.96 23.20 20.41
N ARG A 464 3.14 23.54 19.90
CA ARG A 464 3.65 24.93 19.85
C ARG A 464 3.62 25.54 18.44
N PHE A 465 2.46 25.54 17.78
CA PHE A 465 2.30 26.24 16.49
C PHE A 465 2.55 27.75 16.62
N ILE A 466 3.25 28.36 15.66
CA ILE A 466 3.43 29.82 15.56
C ILE A 466 2.71 30.38 14.34
N ARG A 467 3.05 29.88 13.14
CA ARG A 467 2.47 30.34 11.87
C ARG A 467 2.69 29.33 10.75
N ALA A 468 1.88 29.41 9.71
CA ALA A 468 2.07 28.67 8.47
C ALA A 468 1.93 29.57 7.24
N SER A 469 2.58 29.16 6.16
CA SER A 469 2.32 29.59 4.80
C SER A 469 1.74 28.41 4.01
N ALA A 470 1.58 28.56 2.69
CA ALA A 470 1.19 27.45 1.83
C ALA A 470 2.13 26.24 1.94
N THR A 471 3.45 26.45 2.06
CA THR A 471 4.46 25.37 1.98
C THR A 471 5.39 25.29 3.19
N THR A 472 5.20 26.14 4.20
CA THR A 472 6.05 26.11 5.41
C THR A 472 5.25 26.25 6.69
N VAL A 473 5.68 25.58 7.74
CA VAL A 473 5.14 25.73 9.10
C VAL A 473 6.27 26.10 10.05
N THR A 474 6.02 27.01 10.98
CA THR A 474 6.98 27.39 12.03
C THR A 474 6.38 27.06 13.38
N PHE A 475 7.15 26.37 14.21
CA PHE A 475 6.80 26.01 15.57
C PHE A 475 7.69 26.75 16.59
N GLY A 476 7.28 26.79 17.85
CA GLY A 476 8.09 27.29 18.96
C GLY A 476 9.05 26.23 19.51
N ALA A 477 8.79 24.96 19.21
CA ALA A 477 9.69 23.84 19.43
C ALA A 477 9.28 22.70 18.50
N LEU A 478 10.23 21.82 18.18
CA LEU A 478 9.97 20.54 17.53
C LEU A 478 10.35 19.42 18.50
N PRO A 479 9.66 18.27 18.48
CA PRO A 479 10.03 17.12 19.31
C PRO A 479 11.49 16.70 19.09
N ASN A 480 12.21 16.41 20.17
CA ASN A 480 13.62 16.00 20.12
C ASN A 480 13.74 14.55 19.60
N ARG A 481 14.20 14.37 18.36
CA ARG A 481 14.71 13.08 17.84
C ARG A 481 16.22 13.10 17.55
N GLY A 482 16.97 13.91 18.31
CA GLY A 482 18.31 14.35 17.91
C GLY A 482 18.19 15.54 16.97
N GLU A 483 19.15 16.45 17.02
CA GLU A 483 19.10 17.72 16.30
C GLU A 483 18.87 17.47 14.79
N GLN A 484 17.77 18.02 14.26
CA GLN A 484 17.19 17.87 12.91
C GLN A 484 16.17 16.74 12.73
N ILE A 485 14.94 17.13 12.35
CA ILE A 485 13.97 16.21 11.75
C ILE A 485 14.62 15.65 10.48
N LYS A 486 14.82 14.33 10.45
CA LYS A 486 15.35 13.64 9.27
C LYS A 486 14.42 13.87 8.06
N SER A 487 14.99 14.22 6.91
CA SER A 487 14.33 14.08 5.62
C SER A 487 13.76 12.67 5.53
N GLY A 488 12.48 12.51 5.15
CA GLY A 488 11.81 11.21 5.15
C GLY A 488 10.59 11.08 6.06
N LEU A 489 10.25 12.10 6.86
CA LEU A 489 9.01 12.15 7.66
C LEU A 489 7.96 13.06 7.02
N ASP A 490 6.73 12.97 7.54
CA ASP A 490 5.59 13.77 7.12
C ASP A 490 5.06 14.63 8.28
N LEU A 491 4.52 15.79 7.93
CA LEU A 491 3.73 16.62 8.83
C LEU A 491 2.24 16.39 8.53
N VAL A 492 1.50 15.92 9.53
CA VAL A 492 0.07 15.57 9.42
C VAL A 492 -0.74 16.52 10.28
N ILE A 493 -1.87 17.02 9.76
CA ILE A 493 -2.86 17.74 10.56
C ILE A 493 -3.89 16.73 11.06
N VAL A 494 -3.80 16.35 12.34
CA VAL A 494 -4.60 15.31 12.99
C VAL A 494 -5.83 15.87 13.73
N GLY A 495 -6.01 17.19 13.72
CA GLY A 495 -7.14 17.87 14.37
C GLY A 495 -7.22 19.36 14.01
N GLY A 496 -8.38 19.96 14.23
CA GLY A 496 -8.64 21.38 13.96
C GLY A 496 -8.59 21.77 12.49
N ARG A 497 -8.30 23.05 12.21
CA ARG A 497 -8.29 23.59 10.84
C ARG A 497 -7.34 22.82 9.93
N GLY A 498 -7.86 22.30 8.82
CA GLY A 498 -7.08 21.58 7.81
C GLY A 498 -6.84 20.10 8.10
N ALA A 499 -7.54 19.52 9.09
CA ALA A 499 -7.46 18.10 9.44
C ALA A 499 -7.59 17.16 8.24
N GLY A 500 -6.84 16.06 8.27
CA GLY A 500 -6.77 15.06 7.21
C GLY A 500 -5.67 15.32 6.17
N GLN A 501 -5.11 16.53 6.10
CA GLN A 501 -3.99 16.80 5.21
C GLN A 501 -2.66 16.30 5.79
N HIS A 502 -1.84 15.65 4.95
CA HIS A 502 -0.44 15.31 5.25
C HIS A 502 0.50 15.80 4.14
N ARG A 503 1.74 16.13 4.51
CA ARG A 503 2.76 16.64 3.60
C ARG A 503 4.13 16.11 3.96
N HIS A 504 4.85 15.60 2.96
CA HIS A 504 6.23 15.18 3.13
C HIS A 504 7.14 16.37 3.45
N ILE A 505 8.04 16.18 4.40
CA ILE A 505 9.00 17.19 4.83
C ILE A 505 10.23 17.11 3.93
N VAL A 506 10.52 18.21 3.23
CA VAL A 506 11.69 18.33 2.35
C VAL A 506 12.93 18.73 3.14
N SER A 507 12.77 19.66 4.08
CA SER A 507 13.88 20.15 4.91
C SER A 507 13.37 20.85 6.15
N THR A 508 14.29 21.04 7.11
CA THR A 508 14.06 21.86 8.30
C THR A 508 15.19 22.85 8.51
N SER A 509 14.87 24.01 9.08
CA SER A 509 15.83 25.04 9.48
C SER A 509 15.38 25.64 10.81
N GLY A 510 16.05 25.25 11.91
CA GLY A 510 15.56 25.51 13.26
C GLY A 510 14.17 24.89 13.45
N PHE A 511 13.18 25.69 13.86
CA PHE A 511 11.79 25.25 14.04
C PHE A 511 10.89 25.47 12.81
N ARG A 512 11.47 25.77 11.66
CA ARG A 512 10.75 25.93 10.40
C ARG A 512 10.84 24.65 9.57
N VAL A 513 9.68 24.09 9.24
CA VAL A 513 9.49 22.91 8.38
C VAL A 513 9.11 23.36 6.96
N VAL A 514 9.77 22.80 5.95
CA VAL A 514 9.49 23.03 4.52
C VAL A 514 8.85 21.78 3.93
N LEU A 515 7.75 21.97 3.19
CA LEU A 515 6.87 20.91 2.72
C LEU A 515 6.96 20.73 1.20
N GLU A 516 6.81 19.48 0.74
CA GLU A 516 6.91 19.10 -0.67
C GLU A 516 5.80 19.72 -1.54
N ARG A 517 4.61 19.94 -0.96
CA ARG A 517 3.46 20.53 -1.67
C ARG A 517 2.67 21.47 -0.77
N ALA A 518 1.95 22.41 -1.39
CA ALA A 518 1.14 23.39 -0.67
C ALA A 518 -0.04 22.74 0.09
N TRP A 519 -0.44 23.35 1.20
CA TRP A 519 -1.73 23.08 1.85
C TRP A 519 -2.89 23.54 0.95
N ASN A 520 -3.99 22.78 0.94
CA ASN A 520 -5.25 23.25 0.37
C ASN A 520 -5.94 24.22 1.31
N VAL A 521 -5.92 23.89 2.62
CA VAL A 521 -6.32 24.77 3.71
C VAL A 521 -5.09 25.03 4.58
N ILE A 522 -4.63 26.28 4.60
CA ILE A 522 -3.50 26.69 5.44
C ILE A 522 -3.90 26.52 6.92
N PRO A 523 -3.09 25.81 7.73
CA PRO A 523 -3.39 25.60 9.14
C PRO A 523 -3.22 26.88 9.96
N ASP A 524 -3.86 26.92 11.13
CA ASP A 524 -3.83 28.03 12.07
C ASP A 524 -3.64 27.54 13.52
N LYS A 525 -3.87 28.42 14.51
CA LYS A 525 -3.73 28.11 15.93
C LYS A 525 -4.68 27.01 16.44
N THR A 526 -5.74 26.69 15.69
CA THR A 526 -6.67 25.61 16.03
C THR A 526 -6.19 24.25 15.53
N SER A 527 -5.28 24.22 14.55
CA SER A 527 -4.73 22.99 14.00
C SER A 527 -3.95 22.20 15.07
N ARG A 528 -3.99 20.88 14.95
CA ARG A 528 -3.18 19.94 15.75
C ARG A 528 -2.29 19.16 14.79
N PHE A 529 -1.00 19.17 15.07
CA PHE A 529 -0.02 18.57 14.17
C PHE A 529 0.57 17.31 14.78
N ALA A 530 0.93 16.37 13.91
CA ALA A 530 1.75 15.23 14.23
C ALA A 530 2.95 15.18 13.27
N LEU A 531 4.15 14.99 13.82
CA LEU A 531 5.32 14.57 13.06
C LEU A 531 5.30 13.06 13.00
N ALA A 532 5.12 12.50 11.80
CA ALA A 532 4.83 11.09 11.62
C ALA A 532 5.73 10.44 10.56
N ALA A 533 6.15 9.21 10.82
CA ALA A 533 6.47 8.27 9.75
C ALA A 533 5.13 7.71 9.24
N THR A 534 4.99 7.59 7.92
CA THR A 534 3.70 7.29 7.28
C THR A 534 3.85 6.24 6.19
N ALA A 535 2.75 5.57 5.83
CA ALA A 535 2.64 4.86 4.56
C ALA A 535 1.62 5.58 3.68
N SER A 536 1.99 5.92 2.43
CA SER A 536 1.08 6.60 1.51
C SER A 536 1.23 6.20 0.05
N ARG A 537 0.19 6.44 -0.77
CA ARG A 537 0.16 6.09 -2.20
C ARG A 537 0.45 4.61 -2.43
N ALA A 538 -0.46 3.77 -1.94
CA ALA A 538 -0.39 2.33 -2.14
C ALA A 538 -1.66 1.79 -2.80
N ALA A 539 -1.51 0.80 -3.66
CA ALA A 539 -2.63 0.05 -4.24
C ALA A 539 -2.40 -1.46 -4.08
N ILE A 540 -3.32 -2.12 -3.39
CA ILE A 540 -3.38 -3.57 -3.20
C ILE A 540 -4.52 -4.08 -4.07
N TYR A 541 -4.18 -4.60 -5.24
CA TYR A 541 -5.12 -4.82 -6.32
C TYR A 541 -5.14 -6.26 -6.82
N ASP A 542 -6.33 -6.85 -6.98
CA ASP A 542 -6.51 -8.11 -7.71
C ASP A 542 -5.65 -9.29 -7.17
N ASN A 543 -5.50 -9.40 -5.85
CA ASN A 543 -4.77 -10.49 -5.19
C ASN A 543 -5.73 -11.56 -4.67
N ALA A 544 -5.23 -12.78 -4.47
CA ALA A 544 -5.95 -13.90 -3.87
C ALA A 544 -5.27 -14.35 -2.57
N PHE A 545 -5.87 -13.98 -1.44
CA PHE A 545 -5.33 -14.24 -0.10
C PHE A 545 -6.13 -15.33 0.62
N GLN A 546 -5.45 -16.41 0.99
CA GLN A 546 -6.07 -17.54 1.67
C GLN A 546 -5.31 -17.87 2.95
N GLY A 547 -6.01 -17.79 4.09
CA GLY A 547 -5.53 -18.31 5.37
C GLY A 547 -5.72 -19.83 5.44
N ARG A 548 -5.90 -20.38 6.63
CA ARG A 548 -5.96 -21.85 6.85
C ARG A 548 -7.38 -22.33 7.06
N ASP A 549 -7.66 -23.59 6.75
CA ASP A 549 -8.95 -24.23 7.07
C ASP A 549 -9.27 -24.26 8.58
N SER A 550 -8.25 -24.14 9.43
CA SER A 550 -8.40 -24.00 10.89
C SER A 550 -8.72 -22.58 11.37
N TYR A 551 -8.97 -21.60 10.50
CA TYR A 551 -9.23 -20.20 10.88
C TYR A 551 -10.34 -20.01 11.94
N ALA A 552 -11.31 -20.92 11.99
CA ALA A 552 -12.42 -20.88 12.95
C ALA A 552 -12.10 -21.58 14.29
N GLN A 553 -10.95 -22.24 14.40
CA GLN A 553 -10.57 -23.06 15.56
C GLN A 553 -9.72 -22.29 16.58
N HIS A 554 -9.14 -21.16 16.18
CA HIS A 554 -8.28 -20.34 17.03
C HIS A 554 -8.46 -18.85 16.72
N ASP A 555 -8.12 -18.02 17.70
CA ASP A 555 -8.18 -16.57 17.60
C ASP A 555 -6.79 -16.05 17.23
N SER A 556 -6.64 -15.56 16.00
CA SER A 556 -5.39 -15.02 15.48
C SER A 556 -5.64 -13.69 14.79
N ASP A 557 -4.63 -12.84 14.64
CA ASP A 557 -4.74 -11.60 13.86
C ASP A 557 -4.73 -11.83 12.34
N SER A 558 -5.05 -13.05 11.88
CA SER A 558 -5.04 -13.36 10.45
C SER A 558 -6.04 -12.49 9.68
N THR A 559 -5.52 -11.74 8.70
CA THR A 559 -6.31 -10.94 7.78
C THR A 559 -5.68 -10.82 6.41
N GLY A 560 -6.47 -10.57 5.37
CA GLY A 560 -5.93 -10.31 4.04
C GLY A 560 -5.14 -9.00 4.01
N VAL A 561 -5.67 -7.93 4.60
CA VAL A 561 -5.02 -6.61 4.63
C VAL A 561 -5.27 -5.92 5.97
N LEU A 562 -4.20 -5.55 6.65
CA LEU A 562 -4.20 -4.70 7.85
C LEU A 562 -3.60 -3.32 7.53
N LEU A 563 -4.40 -2.27 7.69
CA LEU A 563 -3.95 -0.87 7.64
C LEU A 563 -4.02 -0.27 9.05
N TYR A 564 -2.87 -0.21 9.72
CA TYR A 564 -2.76 0.10 11.15
C TYR A 564 -1.90 1.35 11.39
N GLY A 565 -2.47 2.35 12.08
CA GLY A 565 -1.79 3.60 12.42
C GLY A 565 -1.73 4.61 11.26
N ASN A 566 -0.56 5.21 11.02
CA ASN A 566 -0.38 6.32 10.05
C ASN A 566 -0.36 5.86 8.58
N VAL A 567 -1.50 5.38 8.11
CA VAL A 567 -1.70 4.96 6.72
C VAL A 567 -2.63 5.96 6.02
N TYR A 568 -2.18 6.52 4.90
CA TYR A 568 -2.90 7.59 4.21
C TYR A 568 -3.01 7.32 2.71
N ASP A 569 -4.18 7.59 2.12
CA ASP A 569 -4.34 7.51 0.65
C ASP A 569 -3.95 6.13 0.08
N VAL A 570 -4.43 5.06 0.72
CA VAL A 570 -4.22 3.66 0.31
C VAL A 570 -5.52 3.06 -0.22
N VAL A 571 -5.40 2.29 -1.31
CA VAL A 571 -6.51 1.62 -1.98
C VAL A 571 -6.35 0.11 -1.89
N VAL A 572 -7.41 -0.58 -1.45
CA VAL A 572 -7.53 -2.04 -1.42
C VAL A 572 -8.67 -2.40 -2.36
N ASP A 573 -8.38 -2.90 -3.56
CA ASP A 573 -9.40 -3.07 -4.61
C ASP A 573 -9.37 -4.46 -5.27
N SER A 574 -10.56 -5.05 -5.44
CA SER A 574 -10.75 -6.26 -6.25
C SER A 574 -9.99 -7.50 -5.74
N ASN A 575 -9.66 -7.56 -4.44
CA ASN A 575 -8.99 -8.74 -3.86
C ASN A 575 -10.01 -9.82 -3.50
N ASN A 576 -9.59 -11.08 -3.59
CA ASN A 576 -10.33 -12.24 -3.10
C ASN A 576 -9.66 -12.77 -1.83
N ILE A 577 -10.36 -12.75 -0.70
CA ILE A 577 -9.83 -13.05 0.63
C ILE A 577 -10.66 -14.17 1.24
N SER A 578 -10.00 -15.16 1.84
CA SER A 578 -10.71 -16.26 2.48
C SER A 578 -9.98 -16.88 3.66
N ARG A 579 -10.73 -17.53 4.55
CA ARG A 579 -10.18 -18.35 5.65
C ARG A 579 -9.35 -17.54 6.63
N MET A 580 -9.88 -16.38 7.03
CA MET A 580 -9.25 -15.44 7.94
C MET A 580 -10.02 -15.31 9.25
N ARG A 581 -9.35 -14.81 10.30
CA ARG A 581 -10.05 -14.31 11.48
C ARG A 581 -10.84 -13.04 11.15
N HIS A 582 -10.22 -12.09 10.44
CA HIS A 582 -10.89 -10.92 9.89
C HIS A 582 -10.58 -10.81 8.40
N GLY A 583 -11.58 -10.58 7.56
CA GLY A 583 -11.34 -10.40 6.12
C GLY A 583 -10.41 -9.22 5.82
N MET A 584 -10.71 -8.05 6.38
CA MET A 584 -9.93 -6.81 6.18
C MET A 584 -10.01 -5.93 7.43
N MET A 585 -8.95 -5.16 7.71
CA MET A 585 -8.87 -4.34 8.92
C MET A 585 -8.36 -2.92 8.65
N THR A 586 -9.01 -1.94 9.27
CA THR A 586 -8.57 -0.54 9.40
C THR A 586 -8.50 -0.18 10.88
N VAL A 587 -7.31 0.14 11.36
CA VAL A 587 -7.06 0.31 12.80
C VAL A 587 -6.40 1.65 13.09
N ALA A 588 -7.07 2.46 13.90
CA ALA A 588 -6.47 3.62 14.58
C ALA A 588 -5.96 3.22 15.96
N LEU A 589 -5.07 4.03 16.52
CA LEU A 589 -4.54 3.83 17.86
C LEU A 589 -4.86 5.01 18.77
N ASP A 590 -4.17 5.05 19.91
CA ASP A 590 -4.26 6.14 20.85
C ASP A 590 -4.03 7.51 20.15
N SER A 591 -4.85 8.47 20.53
CA SER A 591 -4.77 9.83 19.99
C SER A 591 -3.62 10.63 20.59
N THR A 592 -3.00 10.16 21.68
CA THR A 592 -1.85 10.86 22.28
C THR A 592 -0.65 10.92 21.36
N ARG A 593 -0.60 9.99 20.40
CA ARG A 593 0.42 9.91 19.35
C ARG A 593 -0.09 10.35 17.98
N GLY A 594 -1.38 10.65 17.83
CA GLY A 594 -1.98 11.04 16.54
C GLY A 594 -1.88 9.95 15.47
N LEU A 595 -2.01 8.69 15.87
CA LEU A 595 -1.81 7.51 15.03
C LEU A 595 -3.12 7.08 14.38
N SER A 596 -3.34 7.48 13.13
CA SER A 596 -4.70 7.42 12.57
C SER A 596 -4.71 7.27 11.05
N PRO A 597 -5.51 6.34 10.51
CA PRO A 597 -5.68 6.16 9.07
C PRO A 597 -6.68 7.15 8.46
N PHE A 598 -6.28 7.84 7.39
CA PHE A 598 -7.14 8.80 6.68
C PHE A 598 -7.26 8.51 5.18
N PHE A 599 -8.46 8.73 4.65
CA PHE A 599 -8.78 8.62 3.23
C PHE A 599 -8.40 7.28 2.61
N LEU A 600 -8.63 6.20 3.37
CA LEU A 600 -8.51 4.84 2.87
C LEU A 600 -9.70 4.47 2.00
N GLN A 601 -9.48 3.64 0.98
CA GLN A 601 -10.55 3.14 0.13
C GLN A 601 -10.45 1.62 -0.05
N TYR A 602 -11.49 0.90 0.39
CA TYR A 602 -11.68 -0.53 0.15
C TYR A 602 -12.78 -0.71 -0.87
N SER A 603 -12.47 -1.21 -2.06
CA SER A 603 -13.43 -1.30 -3.18
C SER A 603 -13.50 -2.70 -3.76
N ASN A 604 -14.71 -3.19 -4.04
CA ASN A 604 -14.93 -4.40 -4.86
C ASN A 604 -14.20 -5.67 -4.36
N ASN A 605 -13.82 -5.74 -3.08
CA ASN A 605 -13.17 -6.92 -2.53
C ASN A 605 -14.22 -8.00 -2.23
N ARG A 606 -13.82 -9.26 -2.33
CA ARG A 606 -14.61 -10.42 -1.95
C ARG A 606 -13.97 -11.07 -0.74
N VAL A 607 -14.72 -11.22 0.34
CA VAL A 607 -14.32 -11.94 1.54
C VAL A 607 -15.26 -13.14 1.72
N SER A 608 -14.69 -14.32 1.95
CA SER A 608 -15.51 -15.50 2.24
C SER A 608 -14.91 -16.42 3.29
N GLN A 609 -15.74 -17.26 3.92
CA GLN A 609 -15.27 -18.30 4.84
C GLN A 609 -14.35 -17.70 5.91
N SER A 610 -14.79 -16.68 6.62
CA SER A 610 -13.99 -15.98 7.63
C SER A 610 -14.81 -15.80 8.90
N ASN A 611 -14.15 -15.64 10.05
CA ASN A 611 -14.87 -15.46 11.31
C ASN A 611 -15.63 -14.14 11.29
N SER A 612 -14.94 -13.05 10.95
CA SER A 612 -15.53 -11.73 10.78
C SER A 612 -15.13 -11.10 9.44
N GLY A 613 -15.98 -10.20 8.95
CA GLY A 613 -15.81 -9.55 7.65
C GLY A 613 -14.82 -8.39 7.72
N LEU A 614 -15.34 -7.20 8.02
CA LEU A 614 -14.59 -5.95 8.02
C LEU A 614 -14.47 -5.40 9.43
N TYR A 615 -13.24 -5.13 9.85
CA TYR A 615 -12.93 -4.45 11.09
C TYR A 615 -12.57 -2.98 10.85
N VAL A 616 -13.20 -2.09 11.61
CA VAL A 616 -12.92 -0.66 11.61
C VAL A 616 -12.95 -0.15 13.04
N GLY A 617 -11.87 0.47 13.53
CA GLY A 617 -11.96 1.09 14.84
C GLY A 617 -10.63 1.53 15.43
N THR A 618 -10.74 2.03 16.65
CA THR A 618 -9.59 2.39 17.48
C THR A 618 -9.29 1.21 18.37
N THR A 619 -8.03 0.78 18.47
CA THR A 619 -7.63 -0.40 19.24
C THR A 619 -6.36 -0.12 20.05
N PHE A 620 -6.14 -0.84 21.15
CA PHE A 620 -4.96 -0.73 22.02
C PHE A 620 -4.69 0.69 22.52
N ALA A 621 -5.76 1.44 22.74
CA ALA A 621 -5.66 2.84 23.12
C ALA A 621 -5.93 2.99 24.63
N ASP A 622 -4.84 3.13 25.39
CA ASP A 622 -4.88 3.24 26.85
C ASP A 622 -5.03 4.70 27.34
N SER A 623 -4.96 5.67 26.42
CA SER A 623 -5.09 7.10 26.71
C SER A 623 -5.48 7.87 25.44
N GLY A 624 -5.87 9.14 25.58
CA GLY A 624 -6.19 9.94 24.40
C GLY A 624 -6.40 11.42 24.65
N VAL A 625 -6.36 12.19 23.55
CA VAL A 625 -6.48 13.65 23.52
C VAL A 625 -7.69 14.02 22.68
N ALA A 626 -8.67 14.69 23.30
CA ALA A 626 -9.85 15.17 22.60
C ALA A 626 -9.49 16.11 21.42
N GLY A 627 -10.22 15.99 20.31
CA GLY A 627 -10.00 16.79 19.11
C GLY A 627 -8.87 16.29 18.20
N ILE A 628 -8.24 15.16 18.54
CA ILE A 628 -7.38 14.39 17.63
C ILE A 628 -8.22 13.28 17.02
N TRP A 629 -8.29 13.23 15.69
CA TRP A 629 -9.09 12.27 14.93
C TRP A 629 -8.41 10.91 14.85
N GLY A 630 -9.21 9.85 14.95
CA GLY A 630 -8.82 8.44 14.76
C GLY A 630 -9.06 7.97 13.32
N GLY A 631 -10.05 8.55 12.64
CA GLY A 631 -10.30 8.26 11.23
C GLY A 631 -11.05 9.38 10.52
N LEU A 632 -10.64 9.68 9.29
CA LEU A 632 -11.23 10.73 8.46
C LEU A 632 -11.40 10.22 7.04
N GLY A 633 -12.63 10.28 6.53
CA GLY A 633 -12.90 10.08 5.12
C GLY A 633 -12.63 8.68 4.56
N ASN A 634 -12.62 7.66 5.43
CA ASN A 634 -12.43 6.27 5.04
C ASN A 634 -13.69 5.72 4.35
N VAL A 635 -13.52 5.04 3.22
CA VAL A 635 -14.60 4.55 2.36
C VAL A 635 -14.48 3.04 2.12
N TYR A 636 -15.57 2.32 2.36
CA TYR A 636 -15.71 0.90 2.07
C TYR A 636 -16.86 0.73 1.08
N ARG A 637 -16.58 0.36 -0.18
CA ARG A 637 -17.60 0.30 -1.22
C ARG A 637 -17.60 -0.94 -2.09
N GLY A 638 -18.79 -1.39 -2.47
CA GLY A 638 -18.97 -2.48 -3.42
C GLY A 638 -18.35 -3.82 -2.99
N ASN A 639 -17.98 -3.97 -1.71
CA ASN A 639 -17.37 -5.20 -1.22
C ASN A 639 -18.45 -6.26 -1.00
N ILE A 640 -18.08 -7.53 -1.19
CA ILE A 640 -18.95 -8.70 -1.03
C ILE A 640 -18.38 -9.56 0.08
N PHE A 641 -19.20 -9.88 1.06
CA PHE A 641 -18.90 -10.76 2.19
C PHE A 641 -19.90 -11.91 2.21
N GLU A 642 -19.39 -13.13 2.19
CA GLU A 642 -20.20 -14.35 2.15
C GLU A 642 -19.68 -15.35 3.18
N ASP A 643 -20.56 -16.15 3.77
CA ASP A 643 -20.18 -17.19 4.74
C ASP A 643 -19.30 -16.64 5.89
N ILE A 644 -19.77 -15.56 6.51
CA ILE A 644 -19.11 -14.90 7.65
C ILE A 644 -19.71 -15.43 8.95
N ALA A 645 -18.89 -16.09 9.77
CA ALA A 645 -19.37 -16.88 10.91
C ALA A 645 -20.03 -16.00 12.00
N TYR A 646 -19.47 -14.82 12.27
CA TYR A 646 -19.87 -13.95 13.36
C TYR A 646 -20.35 -12.58 12.87
N ILE A 647 -19.45 -11.63 12.64
CA ILE A 647 -19.80 -10.22 12.45
C ILE A 647 -19.42 -9.76 11.04
N GLY A 648 -20.36 -9.15 10.32
CA GLY A 648 -20.14 -8.58 9.00
C GLY A 648 -19.25 -7.34 9.09
N VAL A 649 -19.69 -6.34 9.84
CA VAL A 649 -18.90 -5.13 10.16
C VAL A 649 -18.73 -4.99 11.66
N GLU A 650 -17.47 -5.02 12.12
CA GLU A 650 -17.06 -4.67 13.47
C GLU A 650 -16.63 -3.20 13.48
N TYR A 651 -17.46 -2.31 14.02
CA TYR A 651 -17.15 -0.90 14.19
C TYR A 651 -16.82 -0.62 15.66
N GLU A 652 -15.56 -0.87 16.02
CA GLU A 652 -15.11 -0.93 17.40
C GLU A 652 -14.89 0.45 18.02
N THR A 653 -15.14 0.60 19.34
CA THR A 653 -14.76 1.75 20.18
C THR A 653 -13.92 1.32 21.41
N TRP A 654 -13.06 2.20 21.94
CA TRP A 654 -12.23 2.02 23.17
C TRP A 654 -12.40 3.16 24.19
N ASP A 655 -11.88 2.97 25.41
CA ASP A 655 -12.13 3.72 26.65
C ASP A 655 -11.21 4.92 26.87
N HIS A 656 -11.15 5.85 25.91
CA HIS A 656 -10.45 7.12 26.09
C HIS A 656 -11.07 8.25 25.24
N SER A 657 -10.77 9.51 25.58
CA SER A 657 -11.17 10.66 24.77
C SER A 657 -10.35 10.75 23.47
N GLY A 658 -10.93 11.28 22.40
CA GLY A 658 -10.26 11.41 21.11
C GLY A 658 -10.26 10.12 20.29
N SER A 659 -9.48 10.10 19.20
CA SER A 659 -9.52 9.07 18.15
C SER A 659 -10.92 8.90 17.54
N ASP A 660 -11.68 9.99 17.44
CA ASP A 660 -13.01 10.00 16.84
C ASP A 660 -12.94 9.71 15.34
N TYR A 661 -14.02 9.17 14.77
CA TYR A 661 -14.15 8.93 13.34
C TYR A 661 -15.18 9.87 12.75
N ASN A 662 -14.87 10.49 11.62
CA ASN A 662 -15.79 11.37 10.92
C ASN A 662 -15.80 11.14 9.40
N GLY A 663 -16.97 11.21 8.81
CA GLY A 663 -17.17 11.04 7.37
C GLY A 663 -16.81 9.63 6.89
N THR A 664 -16.94 8.61 7.73
CA THR A 664 -16.79 7.20 7.33
C THR A 664 -17.98 6.80 6.44
N VAL A 665 -17.70 6.10 5.34
CA VAL A 665 -18.72 5.74 4.34
C VAL A 665 -18.70 4.23 4.09
N PHE A 666 -19.87 3.60 4.21
CA PHE A 666 -20.14 2.25 3.72
C PHE A 666 -21.11 2.37 2.54
N ASP A 667 -20.68 2.01 1.33
CA ASP A 667 -21.38 2.30 0.08
C ASP A 667 -21.56 1.04 -0.77
N ARG A 668 -22.78 0.50 -0.80
CA ARG A 668 -23.21 -0.66 -1.60
C ARG A 668 -22.42 -1.93 -1.35
N ASN A 669 -22.04 -2.16 -0.10
CA ASN A 669 -21.50 -3.46 0.31
C ASN A 669 -22.62 -4.50 0.42
N ARG A 670 -22.29 -5.77 0.20
CA ARG A 670 -23.20 -6.91 0.36
C ARG A 670 -22.63 -7.88 1.40
N PHE A 671 -23.43 -8.24 2.37
CA PHE A 671 -23.15 -9.25 3.39
C PHE A 671 -24.26 -10.31 3.32
N ASP A 672 -23.89 -11.55 3.04
CA ASP A 672 -24.82 -12.67 2.88
C ASP A 672 -24.39 -13.84 3.77
N GLY A 673 -25.35 -14.44 4.48
CA GLY A 673 -25.07 -15.52 5.41
C GLY A 673 -24.26 -15.09 6.64
N VAL A 674 -24.68 -14.01 7.32
CA VAL A 674 -23.98 -13.48 8.51
C VAL A 674 -24.86 -13.49 9.77
N ARG A 675 -24.29 -13.77 10.95
CA ARG A 675 -25.03 -13.76 12.23
C ARG A 675 -25.35 -12.35 12.72
N TYR A 676 -24.36 -11.48 12.73
CA TYR A 676 -24.47 -10.08 13.11
C TYR A 676 -24.08 -9.19 11.93
N GLY A 677 -25.03 -8.44 11.36
CA GLY A 677 -24.79 -7.68 10.14
C GLY A 677 -23.77 -6.55 10.34
N PHE A 678 -24.12 -5.60 11.20
CA PHE A 678 -23.30 -4.43 11.54
C PHE A 678 -23.36 -4.22 13.06
N VAL A 679 -22.21 -4.23 13.72
CA VAL A 679 -22.10 -4.04 15.17
C VAL A 679 -21.18 -2.86 15.48
N ASP A 680 -21.70 -1.89 16.21
CA ASP A 680 -20.94 -0.80 16.82
C ASP A 680 -20.92 -0.99 18.34
N ALA A 681 -19.77 -1.40 18.88
CA ALA A 681 -19.63 -1.75 20.29
C ALA A 681 -18.19 -1.62 20.79
N TYR A 682 -18.00 -1.85 22.09
CA TYR A 682 -16.74 -1.76 22.79
C TYR A 682 -15.89 -3.04 22.61
N LYS A 683 -14.58 -2.89 22.33
CA LYS A 683 -13.58 -3.99 22.27
C LYS A 683 -14.07 -5.23 21.49
N LEU A 684 -14.48 -5.02 20.24
CA LEU A 684 -15.01 -6.03 19.33
C LEU A 684 -13.97 -7.00 18.76
N MET A 685 -12.69 -6.64 18.72
CA MET A 685 -11.65 -7.47 18.11
C MET A 685 -11.68 -8.92 18.60
N TRP A 686 -11.96 -9.10 19.88
CA TRP A 686 -12.03 -10.39 20.58
C TRP A 686 -13.46 -10.77 21.02
N THR A 687 -14.47 -9.97 20.66
CA THR A 687 -15.84 -10.12 21.17
C THR A 687 -16.80 -10.41 20.02
N HIS A 688 -17.19 -11.67 19.87
CA HIS A 688 -18.06 -12.13 18.78
C HIS A 688 -19.14 -13.13 19.23
N ASP A 689 -19.28 -13.32 20.54
CA ASP A 689 -20.22 -14.27 21.18
C ASP A 689 -21.64 -13.70 21.38
N GLY A 690 -21.86 -12.44 21.00
CA GLY A 690 -23.12 -11.71 21.16
C GLY A 690 -23.25 -10.92 22.46
N ARG A 691 -22.26 -10.97 23.36
CA ARG A 691 -22.23 -10.19 24.61
C ARG A 691 -21.55 -8.84 24.39
N PHE A 692 -22.19 -8.00 23.57
CA PHE A 692 -21.66 -6.69 23.22
C PHE A 692 -21.89 -5.67 24.34
N GLU A 693 -20.88 -4.83 24.59
CA GLU A 693 -20.90 -3.82 25.65
C GLU A 693 -20.84 -2.40 25.10
N SER A 694 -21.37 -1.46 25.87
CA SER A 694 -21.17 -0.03 25.64
C SER A 694 -19.86 0.42 26.28
N GLY A 695 -19.09 1.24 25.58
CA GLY A 695 -17.95 1.94 26.15
C GLY A 695 -18.37 3.00 27.19
N PRO A 696 -17.42 3.53 27.98
CA PRO A 696 -17.70 4.57 28.95
C PRO A 696 -18.33 5.81 28.30
N ARG A 697 -19.41 6.34 28.90
CA ARG A 697 -20.11 7.54 28.37
C ARG A 697 -19.22 8.79 28.35
N SER A 698 -18.36 8.94 29.35
CA SER A 698 -17.37 10.02 29.43
C SER A 698 -15.99 9.45 29.13
N GLY A 699 -15.49 9.66 27.91
CA GLY A 699 -14.16 9.18 27.52
C GLY A 699 -14.21 7.90 26.70
N ARG A 700 -14.80 7.98 25.50
CA ARG A 700 -14.68 6.97 24.44
C ARG A 700 -14.51 7.68 23.09
N SER A 701 -13.93 6.98 22.11
CA SER A 701 -13.96 7.48 20.74
C SER A 701 -15.36 7.40 20.14
N ARG A 702 -15.76 8.42 19.37
CA ARG A 702 -17.11 8.56 18.78
C ARG A 702 -17.08 8.27 17.29
N ARG A 703 -18.24 7.87 16.76
CA ARG A 703 -18.49 7.72 15.32
C ARG A 703 -19.46 8.80 14.89
N ILE A 704 -18.97 9.71 14.06
CA ILE A 704 -19.65 10.95 13.68
C ILE A 704 -19.90 10.90 12.18
N ASN A 705 -21.12 11.27 11.77
CA ASN A 705 -21.54 11.42 10.39
C ASN A 705 -21.25 10.19 9.53
N THR A 706 -21.49 8.99 10.07
CA THR A 706 -21.27 7.75 9.32
C THR A 706 -22.38 7.56 8.28
N VAL A 707 -22.03 7.38 7.02
CA VAL A 707 -23.00 7.19 5.92
C VAL A 707 -23.11 5.72 5.54
N LEU A 708 -24.33 5.20 5.53
CA LEU A 708 -24.68 3.87 5.02
C LEU A 708 -25.51 4.02 3.75
N HIS A 709 -24.88 3.90 2.58
CA HIS A 709 -25.55 4.06 1.28
C HIS A 709 -25.76 2.71 0.59
N GLY A 710 -26.99 2.27 0.37
CA GLY A 710 -27.33 1.12 -0.47
C GLY A 710 -26.73 -0.24 -0.04
N ASN A 711 -26.28 -0.40 1.21
CA ASN A 711 -25.72 -1.66 1.68
C ASN A 711 -26.80 -2.72 1.86
N LYS A 712 -26.44 -4.00 1.71
CA LYS A 712 -27.35 -5.13 1.89
C LYS A 712 -26.76 -6.10 2.90
N PHE A 713 -27.49 -6.35 3.97
CA PHE A 713 -27.15 -7.35 4.97
C PHE A 713 -28.26 -8.39 5.01
N SER A 714 -27.91 -9.67 4.91
CA SER A 714 -28.86 -10.77 5.08
C SER A 714 -28.28 -11.82 6.02
N ARG A 715 -29.12 -12.31 6.94
CA ARG A 715 -28.80 -13.51 7.72
C ARG A 715 -28.66 -14.75 6.82
N GLY A 716 -29.30 -14.75 5.65
CA GLY A 716 -29.44 -15.93 4.80
C GLY A 716 -30.52 -16.90 5.28
N ALA A 717 -30.60 -18.06 4.64
CA ALA A 717 -31.68 -19.03 4.89
C ALA A 717 -31.57 -19.73 6.27
N THR A 718 -30.36 -19.95 6.77
CA THR A 718 -30.10 -20.69 8.03
C THR A 718 -30.52 -19.88 9.24
N ARG A 719 -31.55 -20.32 9.98
CA ARG A 719 -31.99 -19.65 11.22
C ARG A 719 -30.85 -19.61 12.24
N LEU A 720 -30.41 -18.40 12.58
CA LEU A 720 -29.41 -18.15 13.62
C LEU A 720 -30.09 -17.47 14.80
N GLU A 721 -30.20 -18.15 15.92
CA GLU A 721 -30.80 -17.60 17.15
C GLU A 721 -29.98 -16.38 17.63
N GLY A 722 -30.68 -15.35 18.12
CA GLY A 722 -30.04 -14.10 18.59
C GLY A 722 -29.39 -13.25 17.50
N SER A 723 -29.60 -13.56 16.22
CA SER A 723 -29.07 -12.79 15.08
C SER A 723 -29.60 -11.36 15.04
N MET A 724 -28.71 -10.40 14.81
CA MET A 724 -29.03 -8.96 14.75
C MET A 724 -28.54 -8.34 13.45
N GLY A 725 -29.41 -7.62 12.76
CA GLY A 725 -29.06 -6.91 11.53
C GLY A 725 -28.13 -5.74 11.80
N PHE A 726 -28.66 -4.69 12.41
CA PHE A 726 -27.90 -3.56 12.95
C PHE A 726 -27.98 -3.55 14.48
N LEU A 727 -26.85 -3.35 15.13
CA LEU A 727 -26.73 -3.22 16.57
C LEU A 727 -25.72 -2.12 16.91
N THR A 728 -26.12 -1.17 17.75
CA THR A 728 -25.20 -0.18 18.34
C THR A 728 -25.36 -0.17 19.85
N MET A 729 -24.23 -0.18 20.55
CA MET A 729 -24.14 0.05 22.00
C MET A 729 -23.91 1.54 22.31
N HIS A 730 -23.88 2.39 21.29
CA HIS A 730 -23.50 3.80 21.33
C HIS A 730 -24.51 4.67 20.57
N PRO A 731 -25.75 4.80 21.09
CA PRO A 731 -26.82 5.52 20.39
C PRO A 731 -26.56 7.01 20.18
N ASP A 732 -25.53 7.58 20.82
CA ASP A 732 -25.06 8.95 20.63
C ASP A 732 -24.04 9.12 19.49
N ASN A 733 -23.66 8.03 18.80
CA ASN A 733 -23.00 8.09 17.49
C ASN A 733 -24.02 8.53 16.42
N THR A 734 -23.55 9.21 15.37
CA THR A 734 -24.46 9.74 14.32
C THR A 734 -24.33 9.00 12.99
N TRP A 735 -25.49 8.71 12.41
CA TRP A 735 -25.64 7.87 11.23
C TRP A 735 -26.57 8.52 10.21
N LEU A 736 -26.28 8.31 8.93
CA LEU A 736 -27.22 8.59 7.85
C LEU A 736 -27.39 7.33 7.01
N ASN A 737 -28.57 6.72 7.06
CA ASN A 737 -28.92 5.57 6.23
C ASN A 737 -29.69 6.00 4.98
N ILE A 738 -29.12 5.71 3.80
CA ILE A 738 -29.73 5.98 2.50
C ILE A 738 -29.90 4.64 1.78
N GLY A 739 -31.05 4.01 1.98
CA GLY A 739 -31.43 2.80 1.25
C GLY A 739 -30.68 1.53 1.62
N SER A 740 -29.88 1.50 2.70
CA SER A 740 -29.31 0.25 3.21
C SER A 740 -30.41 -0.60 3.87
N ARG A 741 -30.29 -1.93 3.73
CA ARG A 741 -31.31 -2.90 4.17
C ARG A 741 -30.70 -4.04 4.95
N TRP A 742 -31.45 -4.51 5.96
CA TRP A 742 -31.16 -5.70 6.76
C TRP A 742 -32.36 -6.64 6.67
N THR A 743 -32.13 -7.89 6.28
CA THR A 743 -33.21 -8.86 6.09
C THR A 743 -32.99 -10.13 6.89
N ASP A 744 -34.11 -10.69 7.33
CA ASP A 744 -34.22 -12.03 7.90
C ASP A 744 -33.57 -12.21 9.27
N PHE A 745 -32.97 -11.19 9.89
CA PHE A 745 -32.41 -11.25 11.25
C PHE A 745 -33.51 -11.40 12.32
N SER A 746 -33.16 -11.93 13.49
CA SER A 746 -34.11 -12.02 14.62
C SER A 746 -34.46 -10.63 15.19
N GLY A 747 -33.54 -9.67 15.10
CA GLY A 747 -33.76 -8.27 15.44
C GLY A 747 -32.88 -7.33 14.60
N GLY A 748 -33.02 -6.00 14.80
CA GLY A 748 -32.16 -5.00 14.14
C GLY A 748 -32.39 -4.84 12.63
N ASN A 749 -33.49 -5.37 12.06
CA ASN A 749 -33.78 -5.24 10.62
C ASN A 749 -34.12 -3.80 10.18
N ALA A 750 -34.47 -2.92 11.13
CA ALA A 750 -34.79 -1.52 10.85
C ALA A 750 -33.55 -0.67 10.49
N GLY A 751 -32.34 -1.17 10.79
CA GLY A 751 -31.11 -0.38 10.63
C GLY A 751 -30.87 0.58 11.81
N PRO A 752 -29.94 1.55 11.66
CA PRO A 752 -29.71 2.57 12.68
C PRO A 752 -30.97 3.43 12.89
N PRO A 753 -31.20 3.94 14.11
CA PRO A 753 -32.26 4.91 14.38
C PRO A 753 -32.03 6.18 13.53
N LEU A 754 -33.14 6.77 13.06
CA LEU A 754 -33.16 8.01 12.26
C LEU A 754 -32.72 9.22 13.06
#